data_AF-I6WMY5-F1
#
_entry.id   AF-I6WMY5-F1
#
_cell.length_a   1.000
_cell.length_b   1.000
_cell.length_c   1.000
_cell.angle_alpha   90.00
_cell.angle_beta   90.00
_cell.angle_gamma   90.00
#
_symmetry.space_group_name_H-M   'P 1'
#
loop_
_entity.id
_entity.type
_entity.pdbx_description
1 polymer ?
#
loop_
_entity_poly.entity_id
_entity_poly.type
_entity_poly.pdbx_seq_one_letter_code
_entity_poly.pdbx_strand_id
1 'polypeptide(L)'
;YLRGNDFQGFFPSQLADLCKTLVELDLSFNNFSGLVPENLGACSSLELLDISNNNFSGKLPVDTLLKLSNLKTMVLSFNNFIGGLPESFSNLLKLETLDVSSNNITGFIPSGICKDPMSSLKVLYLQNNWFTGPIPDSLSNCSQLVSLDLSFNYLTGKIPSSLGSLSKLKDLILWLNQLSGEIPQELMYLKSLENLILDFNDLTGSIPASLSNCTNLNWISMSNNLLSGQIPASLGGLPNLAILKLGNNSISGNIPAELGNCQSLIWLDLNTNLLNGSIPGPLFKQSGNIAVALLTGKRYVYIKNDGSKECHGAGNLLEFGGIRQEQLDRISTRHPCNFTRVYRGITQPTFNHNGSMIFLDLSYNKLEGSIPKELGSMYYLSILNLGHNDFSGVIPQELGGLKNVAILDLSYNRLNGSIPNSLTSLTLLGELDLSNNNLTGPIPESAPFDTFPDYRFANTSLCGYPLQPCGSVGNSNSSQHQKSHRKQASLAGSVAMGLLFSLFCIFGLIIVAIETKKRRKKKEAALEAYMDGHSNSATANSAWKFTSAREALSINLAAFEKPLRKLTFADLLEATNGFHNDSLIGSGGFGDVYKAQLKDGSVVAIKKLIHVSGQGDREFTAEMETIGKIKHRNLVPLLGYCKVGEERLLVYEYMKYGSLEDVLHDRKKNGIKLNWHARRKIAIGAARGLAFLHHNCIPHIIHRDMKSSNVLLDENLEARVSDFGMARLMSAMDTHLSVSTLAGTPGYVPPEYYQSFRCSTKGDVYSYGVVLLELLTGRTPTDSADFGDNNIVGWVRQHAKLKISDVFDRELLKEDPSIEIELLQHLKVACACLDDRHWKRPTMIQVMAMFKEIQAGSGIDSSSTIAADDVNFSAVEGGIEMGISESIKEGNELSKHL
;
A
#
# COMPACT_ATOMS: atom_id res chain seq x y z
N TYR A 1 -13.74 20.01 -30.35
CA TYR A 1 -13.30 19.31 -29.13
C TYR A 1 -14.48 19.11 -28.20
N LEU A 2 -14.84 17.86 -27.90
CA LEU A 2 -15.89 17.47 -26.95
C LEU A 2 -15.34 16.56 -25.83
N ARG A 3 -14.02 16.60 -25.62
CA ARG A 3 -13.29 15.78 -24.65
C ARG A 3 -13.69 16.05 -23.21
N GLY A 4 -13.87 15.00 -22.40
CA GLY A 4 -13.99 15.10 -20.93
C GLY A 4 -15.31 15.67 -20.42
N ASN A 5 -16.44 15.36 -21.07
CA ASN A 5 -17.76 15.95 -20.77
C ASN A 5 -18.83 14.92 -20.36
N ASP A 6 -18.45 13.68 -20.06
CA ASP A 6 -19.35 12.57 -19.71
C ASP A 6 -20.47 12.29 -20.72
N PHE A 7 -20.28 12.64 -22.00
CA PHE A 7 -21.27 12.37 -23.06
C PHE A 7 -21.53 10.86 -23.20
N GLN A 8 -22.78 10.47 -23.45
CA GLN A 8 -23.20 9.07 -23.49
C GLN A 8 -23.98 8.74 -24.76
N GLY A 9 -24.12 7.44 -25.04
CA GLY A 9 -24.90 6.92 -26.15
C GLY A 9 -24.05 6.59 -27.38
N PHE A 10 -24.67 6.56 -28.55
CA PHE A 10 -23.99 6.24 -29.80
C PHE A 10 -23.30 7.47 -30.39
N PHE A 11 -22.38 7.24 -31.32
CA PHE A 11 -21.77 8.31 -32.09
C PHE A 11 -22.86 9.17 -32.77
N PRO A 12 -22.88 10.50 -32.57
CA PRO A 12 -23.93 11.36 -33.12
C PRO A 12 -23.92 11.31 -34.65
N SER A 13 -25.00 10.81 -35.26
CA SER A 13 -25.09 10.76 -36.74
C SER A 13 -25.11 12.16 -37.37
N GLN A 14 -25.54 13.18 -36.63
CA GLN A 14 -25.56 14.59 -37.01
C GLN A 14 -24.16 15.21 -37.17
N LEU A 15 -23.11 14.58 -36.61
CA LEU A 15 -21.72 15.02 -36.88
C LEU A 15 -21.35 14.89 -38.36
N ALA A 16 -22.02 14.00 -39.10
CA ALA A 16 -21.81 13.87 -40.54
C ALA A 16 -22.20 15.15 -41.31
N ASP A 17 -23.13 15.95 -40.79
CA ASP A 17 -23.53 17.21 -41.43
C ASP A 17 -22.40 18.26 -41.39
N LEU A 18 -21.47 18.11 -40.44
CA LEU A 18 -20.31 18.97 -40.25
C LEU A 18 -19.05 18.48 -40.99
N CYS A 19 -19.09 17.29 -41.60
CA CYS A 19 -17.92 16.64 -42.19
C CYS A 19 -17.21 17.43 -43.30
N LYS A 20 -17.91 18.35 -43.99
CA LYS A 20 -17.31 19.16 -45.06
C LYS A 20 -16.22 20.12 -44.58
N THR A 21 -16.25 20.50 -43.31
CA THR A 21 -15.32 21.48 -42.72
C THR A 21 -14.55 20.91 -41.52
N LEU A 22 -14.85 19.68 -41.11
CA LEU A 22 -14.26 19.09 -39.92
C LEU A 22 -12.83 18.62 -40.19
N VAL A 23 -11.87 19.27 -39.52
CA VAL A 23 -10.43 18.95 -39.60
C VAL A 23 -9.98 18.15 -38.38
N GLU A 24 -10.52 18.46 -37.20
CA GLU A 24 -10.15 17.80 -35.95
C GLU A 24 -11.41 17.38 -35.19
N LEU A 25 -11.46 16.10 -34.81
CA LEU A 25 -12.53 15.54 -34.01
C LEU A 25 -11.94 14.82 -32.81
N ASP A 26 -12.14 15.42 -31.63
CA ASP A 26 -11.77 14.83 -30.34
C ASP A 26 -13.03 14.61 -29.49
N LEU A 27 -13.37 13.34 -29.28
CA LEU A 27 -14.46 12.83 -28.46
C LEU A 27 -13.92 12.07 -27.23
N SER A 28 -12.63 12.21 -26.91
CA SER A 28 -11.99 11.36 -25.91
C SER A 28 -12.50 11.60 -24.48
N PHE A 29 -12.29 10.62 -23.59
CA PHE A 29 -12.70 10.71 -22.18
C PHE A 29 -14.20 11.02 -22.01
N ASN A 30 -15.03 10.23 -22.68
CA ASN A 30 -16.50 10.26 -22.57
C ASN A 30 -17.00 8.82 -22.36
N ASN A 31 -18.31 8.60 -22.53
CA ASN A 31 -18.96 7.30 -22.37
C ASN A 31 -19.76 6.90 -23.63
N PHE A 32 -19.24 7.22 -24.81
CA PHE A 32 -19.83 6.78 -26.09
C PHE A 32 -19.65 5.27 -26.27
N SER A 33 -20.63 4.61 -26.90
CA SER A 33 -20.64 3.17 -27.11
C SER A 33 -21.17 2.77 -28.50
N GLY A 34 -21.03 1.49 -28.84
CA GLY A 34 -21.46 0.94 -30.12
C GLY A 34 -20.38 1.02 -31.20
N LEU A 35 -20.79 0.95 -32.47
CA LEU A 35 -19.89 0.96 -33.62
C LEU A 35 -19.52 2.40 -34.01
N VAL A 36 -18.32 2.56 -34.58
CA VAL A 36 -17.96 3.79 -35.29
C VAL A 36 -18.78 3.83 -36.59
N PRO A 37 -19.54 4.91 -36.86
CA PRO A 37 -20.53 4.90 -37.92
C PRO A 37 -19.92 5.18 -39.29
N GLU A 38 -20.50 4.57 -40.32
CA GLU A 38 -19.98 4.63 -41.70
C GLU A 38 -20.03 6.04 -42.32
N ASN A 39 -20.95 6.89 -41.84
CA ASN A 39 -21.09 8.27 -42.27
C ASN A 39 -19.87 9.14 -41.92
N LEU A 40 -19.04 8.71 -40.95
CA LEU A 40 -17.76 9.38 -40.65
C LEU A 40 -16.85 9.43 -41.88
N GLY A 41 -16.98 8.48 -42.80
CA GLY A 41 -16.22 8.45 -44.05
C GLY A 41 -16.49 9.64 -44.99
N ALA A 42 -17.53 10.45 -44.71
CA ALA A 42 -17.77 11.71 -45.42
C ALA A 42 -16.81 12.84 -44.98
N CYS A 43 -16.12 12.71 -43.83
CA CYS A 43 -15.21 13.70 -43.27
C CYS A 43 -13.82 13.66 -43.94
N SER A 44 -13.76 13.83 -45.26
CA SER A 44 -12.50 13.69 -46.02
C SER A 44 -11.42 14.72 -45.68
N SER A 45 -11.78 15.85 -45.05
CA SER A 45 -10.86 16.88 -44.58
C SER A 45 -10.24 16.59 -43.20
N LEU A 46 -10.64 15.50 -42.54
CA LEU A 46 -10.21 15.19 -41.19
C LEU A 46 -8.72 14.83 -41.14
N GLU A 47 -7.98 15.54 -40.29
CA GLU A 47 -6.57 15.31 -39.99
C GLU A 47 -6.37 14.63 -38.62
N LEU A 48 -7.24 14.90 -37.65
CA LEU A 48 -7.19 14.30 -36.31
C LEU A 48 -8.53 13.64 -35.96
N LEU A 49 -8.47 12.36 -35.60
CA LEU A 49 -9.57 11.60 -35.01
C LEU A 49 -9.11 11.01 -33.67
N ASP A 50 -9.62 11.54 -32.57
CA ASP A 50 -9.44 10.98 -31.23
C ASP A 50 -10.80 10.59 -30.64
N ILE A 51 -11.01 9.28 -30.50
CA ILE A 51 -12.19 8.70 -29.85
C ILE A 51 -11.78 7.84 -28.64
N SER A 52 -10.59 8.08 -28.10
CA SER A 52 -10.02 7.28 -27.03
C SER A 52 -10.79 7.39 -25.72
N ASN A 53 -10.60 6.44 -24.81
CA ASN A 53 -11.23 6.46 -23.48
C ASN A 53 -12.76 6.58 -23.57
N ASN A 54 -13.37 5.64 -24.30
CA ASN A 54 -14.80 5.47 -24.49
C ASN A 54 -15.14 3.97 -24.44
N ASN A 55 -16.35 3.60 -24.84
CA ASN A 55 -16.86 2.22 -24.85
C ASN A 55 -17.22 1.74 -26.27
N PHE A 56 -16.54 2.24 -27.31
CA PHE A 56 -16.73 1.78 -28.69
C PHE A 56 -16.34 0.31 -28.84
N SER A 57 -17.05 -0.43 -29.69
CA SER A 57 -16.86 -1.87 -29.86
C SER A 57 -16.98 -2.30 -31.32
N GLY A 58 -16.84 -3.61 -31.57
CA GLY A 58 -16.91 -4.19 -32.92
C GLY A 58 -15.57 -4.14 -33.65
N LYS A 59 -15.58 -4.54 -34.93
CA LYS A 59 -14.38 -4.48 -35.78
C LYS A 59 -14.09 -3.04 -36.21
N LEU A 60 -12.81 -2.73 -36.41
CA LEU A 60 -12.42 -1.44 -37.00
C LEU A 60 -13.11 -1.25 -38.36
N PRO A 61 -13.80 -0.11 -38.61
CA PRO A 61 -14.52 0.12 -39.86
C PRO A 61 -13.55 0.53 -40.97
N VAL A 62 -12.80 -0.43 -41.49
CA VAL A 62 -11.70 -0.22 -42.44
C VAL A 62 -12.12 0.62 -43.65
N ASP A 63 -13.25 0.28 -44.29
CA ASP A 63 -13.75 1.00 -45.47
C ASP A 63 -14.12 2.46 -45.18
N THR A 64 -14.46 2.77 -43.93
CA THR A 64 -14.77 4.13 -43.49
C THR A 64 -13.47 4.91 -43.22
N LEU A 65 -12.54 4.29 -42.48
CA LEU A 65 -11.27 4.92 -42.12
C LEU A 65 -10.39 5.19 -43.34
N LEU A 66 -10.40 4.31 -44.36
CA LEU A 66 -9.63 4.51 -45.60
C LEU A 66 -10.13 5.70 -46.44
N LYS A 67 -11.37 6.15 -46.26
CA LYS A 67 -11.89 7.35 -46.93
C LYS A 67 -11.32 8.64 -46.33
N LEU A 68 -10.79 8.58 -45.10
CA LEU A 68 -10.17 9.70 -44.38
C LEU A 68 -8.71 9.89 -44.83
N SER A 69 -8.49 10.14 -46.12
CA SER A 69 -7.15 10.16 -46.72
C SER A 69 -6.22 11.28 -46.24
N ASN A 70 -6.77 12.30 -45.56
CA ASN A 70 -6.00 13.40 -44.95
C ASN A 70 -5.58 13.13 -43.50
N LEU A 71 -5.97 11.99 -42.93
CA LEU A 71 -5.75 11.72 -41.51
C LEU A 71 -4.25 11.59 -41.20
N LYS A 72 -3.81 12.38 -40.22
CA LYS A 72 -2.46 12.39 -39.66
C LYS A 72 -2.41 11.69 -38.31
N THR A 73 -3.47 11.84 -37.51
CA THR A 73 -3.53 11.30 -36.15
C THR A 73 -4.82 10.51 -35.96
N MET A 74 -4.67 9.21 -35.68
CA MET A 74 -5.77 8.31 -35.35
C MET A 74 -5.55 7.72 -33.96
N VAL A 75 -6.39 8.09 -33.00
CA VAL A 75 -6.31 7.64 -31.60
C VAL A 75 -7.63 6.95 -31.23
N LEU A 76 -7.58 5.63 -31.15
CA LEU A 76 -8.71 4.74 -30.86
C LEU A 76 -8.52 4.01 -29.52
N SER A 77 -7.55 4.44 -28.71
CA SER A 77 -7.11 3.71 -27.52
C SER A 77 -8.14 3.67 -26.41
N PHE A 78 -8.02 2.70 -25.49
CA PHE A 78 -8.96 2.52 -24.38
C PHE A 78 -10.43 2.43 -24.84
N ASN A 79 -10.69 1.52 -25.79
CA ASN A 79 -12.03 1.10 -26.23
C ASN A 79 -12.11 -0.45 -26.21
N ASN A 80 -13.14 -1.03 -26.83
CA ASN A 80 -13.38 -2.48 -26.90
C ASN A 80 -13.38 -3.00 -28.36
N PHE A 81 -12.54 -2.44 -29.23
CA PHE A 81 -12.43 -2.89 -30.62
C PHE A 81 -11.88 -4.32 -30.70
N ILE A 82 -12.43 -5.12 -31.61
CA ILE A 82 -12.07 -6.53 -31.84
C ILE A 82 -11.64 -6.78 -33.29
N GLY A 83 -11.21 -7.99 -33.60
CA GLY A 83 -10.75 -8.39 -34.94
C GLY A 83 -9.28 -8.04 -35.16
N GLY A 84 -8.80 -8.13 -36.41
CA GLY A 84 -7.41 -7.85 -36.76
C GLY A 84 -7.16 -6.45 -37.29
N LEU A 85 -5.91 -5.99 -37.18
CA LEU A 85 -5.46 -4.77 -37.83
C LEU A 85 -5.27 -5.05 -39.34
N PRO A 86 -5.83 -4.23 -40.25
CA PRO A 86 -5.80 -4.52 -41.69
C PRO A 86 -4.50 -4.06 -42.36
N GLU A 87 -4.02 -4.81 -43.36
CA GLU A 87 -2.86 -4.38 -44.18
C GLU A 87 -3.15 -3.11 -44.98
N SER A 88 -4.41 -2.83 -45.30
CA SER A 88 -4.82 -1.68 -46.10
C SER A 88 -4.57 -0.32 -45.43
N PHE A 89 -4.30 -0.28 -44.12
CA PHE A 89 -3.87 0.96 -43.44
C PHE A 89 -2.54 1.51 -43.99
N SER A 90 -1.76 0.68 -44.69
CA SER A 90 -0.61 1.14 -45.47
C SER A 90 -0.93 2.17 -46.55
N ASN A 91 -2.19 2.27 -46.98
CA ASN A 91 -2.65 3.27 -47.95
C ASN A 91 -2.83 4.68 -47.33
N LEU A 92 -2.79 4.81 -46.00
CA LEU A 92 -2.91 6.09 -45.31
C LEU A 92 -1.55 6.80 -45.22
N LEU A 93 -1.03 7.26 -46.36
CA LEU A 93 0.35 7.77 -46.49
C LEU A 93 0.68 8.99 -45.59
N LYS A 94 -0.34 9.77 -45.22
CA LYS A 94 -0.21 10.94 -44.34
C LYS A 94 -0.26 10.61 -42.85
N LEU A 95 -0.60 9.37 -42.49
CA LEU A 95 -0.78 8.97 -41.10
C LEU A 95 0.57 9.00 -40.37
N GLU A 96 0.66 9.85 -39.36
CA GLU A 96 1.83 10.01 -38.51
C GLU A 96 1.67 9.25 -37.19
N THR A 97 0.45 9.15 -36.66
CA THR A 97 0.16 8.47 -35.39
C THR A 97 -0.99 7.49 -35.57
N LEU A 98 -0.72 6.22 -35.25
CA LEU A 98 -1.72 5.18 -35.11
C LEU A 98 -1.66 4.63 -33.68
N ASP A 99 -2.67 4.97 -32.88
CA ASP A 99 -2.85 4.44 -31.53
C ASP A 99 -4.15 3.64 -31.44
N VAL A 100 -4.01 2.32 -31.28
CA VAL A 100 -5.11 1.38 -31.02
C VAL A 100 -4.91 0.63 -29.71
N SER A 101 -4.09 1.18 -28.81
CA SER A 101 -3.72 0.55 -27.55
C SER A 101 -4.93 0.31 -26.64
N SER A 102 -4.84 -0.65 -25.71
CA SER A 102 -5.91 -0.93 -24.74
C SER A 102 -7.26 -1.26 -25.36
N ASN A 103 -7.26 -2.19 -26.32
CA ASN A 103 -8.44 -2.76 -27.00
C ASN A 103 -8.39 -4.32 -26.94
N ASN A 104 -9.27 -4.98 -27.69
CA ASN A 104 -9.36 -6.43 -27.82
C ASN A 104 -8.97 -6.91 -29.23
N ILE A 105 -8.03 -6.22 -29.89
CA ILE A 105 -7.59 -6.54 -31.25
C ILE A 105 -6.72 -7.79 -31.23
N THR A 106 -7.00 -8.73 -32.13
CA THR A 106 -6.36 -10.05 -32.25
C THR A 106 -5.61 -10.20 -33.57
N GLY A 107 -4.97 -11.35 -33.80
CA GLY A 107 -4.30 -11.66 -35.06
C GLY A 107 -2.85 -11.17 -35.11
N PHE A 108 -2.32 -10.99 -36.31
CA PHE A 108 -0.92 -10.61 -36.53
C PHE A 108 -0.76 -9.11 -36.70
N ILE A 109 0.43 -8.59 -36.37
CA ILE A 109 0.83 -7.24 -36.80
C ILE A 109 1.01 -7.27 -38.33
N PRO A 110 0.34 -6.38 -39.09
CA PRO A 110 0.41 -6.38 -40.55
C PRO A 110 1.84 -6.14 -41.05
N SER A 111 2.38 -7.08 -41.81
CA SER A 111 3.72 -6.93 -42.40
C SER A 111 3.80 -5.74 -43.36
N GLY A 112 2.69 -5.40 -44.02
CA GLY A 112 2.61 -4.31 -44.98
C GLY A 112 2.39 -2.92 -44.42
N ILE A 113 2.34 -2.69 -43.10
CA ILE A 113 1.87 -1.40 -42.53
C ILE A 113 2.67 -0.16 -43.00
N CYS A 114 3.94 -0.36 -43.36
CA CYS A 114 4.80 0.64 -44.02
C CYS A 114 5.37 0.10 -45.33
N LYS A 115 4.56 -0.60 -46.13
CA LYS A 115 4.98 -1.13 -47.44
C LYS A 115 5.36 -0.01 -48.40
N ASP A 116 4.68 1.14 -48.32
CA ASP A 116 4.99 2.30 -49.13
C ASP A 116 6.13 3.13 -48.50
N PRO A 117 7.22 3.42 -49.24
CA PRO A 117 8.35 4.21 -48.72
C PRO A 117 7.97 5.66 -48.37
N MET A 118 6.84 6.17 -48.87
CA MET A 118 6.31 7.50 -48.53
C MET A 118 5.51 7.53 -47.22
N SER A 119 5.45 6.41 -46.48
CA SER A 119 4.78 6.37 -45.18
C SER A 119 5.34 7.41 -44.22
N SER A 120 4.45 8.23 -43.65
CA SER A 120 4.76 9.28 -42.68
C SER A 120 4.69 8.81 -41.22
N LEU A 121 4.54 7.50 -40.98
CA LEU A 121 4.24 6.95 -39.66
C LEU A 121 5.41 7.18 -38.68
N LYS A 122 5.13 7.92 -37.60
CA LYS A 122 6.06 8.28 -36.53
C LYS A 122 5.76 7.52 -35.24
N VAL A 123 4.49 7.25 -34.95
CA VAL A 123 4.05 6.62 -33.69
C VAL A 123 3.14 5.44 -34.00
N LEU A 124 3.52 4.26 -33.50
CA LEU A 124 2.74 3.04 -33.61
C LEU A 124 2.53 2.43 -32.22
N TYR A 125 1.31 2.58 -31.70
CA TYR A 125 0.90 2.10 -30.38
C TYR A 125 -0.14 0.99 -30.53
N LEU A 126 0.31 -0.24 -30.30
CA LEU A 126 -0.49 -1.47 -30.38
C LEU A 126 -0.58 -2.18 -29.02
N GLN A 127 -0.06 -1.57 -27.96
CA GLN A 127 0.05 -2.21 -26.67
C GLN A 127 -1.29 -2.53 -26.02
N ASN A 128 -1.28 -3.50 -25.11
CA ASN A 128 -2.46 -3.95 -24.39
C ASN A 128 -3.60 -4.38 -25.30
N ASN A 129 -3.27 -5.31 -26.19
CA ASN A 129 -4.17 -6.01 -27.09
C ASN A 129 -3.88 -7.52 -27.02
N TRP A 130 -4.31 -8.28 -28.03
CA TRP A 130 -4.21 -9.73 -28.14
C TRP A 130 -3.47 -10.14 -29.42
N PHE A 131 -2.52 -9.31 -29.88
CA PHE A 131 -1.71 -9.63 -31.06
C PHE A 131 -0.82 -10.86 -30.80
N THR A 132 -0.68 -11.69 -31.82
CA THR A 132 0.07 -12.96 -31.81
C THR A 132 1.07 -13.01 -32.97
N GLY A 133 2.01 -13.97 -32.90
CA GLY A 133 3.01 -14.20 -33.96
C GLY A 133 4.22 -13.27 -33.86
N PRO A 134 5.13 -13.31 -34.85
CA PRO A 134 6.37 -12.56 -34.79
C PRO A 134 6.19 -11.06 -35.06
N ILE A 135 7.11 -10.26 -34.51
CA ILE A 135 7.29 -8.87 -34.93
C ILE A 135 7.77 -8.89 -36.39
N PRO A 136 7.07 -8.27 -37.35
CA PRO A 136 7.47 -8.30 -38.75
C PRO A 136 8.76 -7.52 -39.01
N ASP A 137 9.73 -8.15 -39.69
CA ASP A 137 10.99 -7.49 -40.10
C ASP A 137 10.75 -6.24 -40.96
N SER A 138 9.64 -6.21 -41.70
CA SER A 138 9.20 -5.11 -42.56
C SER A 138 8.76 -3.85 -41.79
N LEU A 139 8.61 -3.89 -40.47
CA LEU A 139 8.47 -2.68 -39.65
C LEU A 139 9.68 -1.75 -39.79
N SER A 140 10.84 -2.29 -40.15
CA SER A 140 12.03 -1.50 -40.51
C SER A 140 11.82 -0.56 -41.71
N ASN A 141 10.78 -0.78 -42.54
CA ASN A 141 10.42 0.12 -43.63
C ASN A 141 9.75 1.42 -43.13
N CYS A 142 9.28 1.47 -41.87
CA CYS A 142 8.73 2.66 -41.25
C CYS A 142 9.84 3.67 -40.90
N SER A 143 10.57 4.19 -41.89
CA SER A 143 11.80 4.99 -41.68
C SER A 143 11.62 6.27 -40.83
N GLN A 144 10.37 6.74 -40.69
CA GLN A 144 10.02 7.91 -39.88
C GLN A 144 9.67 7.58 -38.42
N LEU A 145 9.67 6.30 -38.03
CA LEU A 145 9.21 5.85 -36.73
C LEU A 145 10.08 6.41 -35.60
N VAL A 146 9.41 7.01 -34.63
CA VAL A 146 9.95 7.64 -33.42
C VAL A 146 9.59 6.83 -32.18
N SER A 147 8.39 6.27 -32.12
CA SER A 147 7.91 5.52 -30.95
C SER A 147 7.17 4.26 -31.38
N LEU A 148 7.62 3.11 -30.88
CA LEU A 148 7.03 1.79 -31.13
C LEU A 148 6.72 1.12 -29.80
N ASP A 149 5.42 0.91 -29.53
CA ASP A 149 4.95 0.18 -28.36
C ASP A 149 4.07 -1.00 -28.77
N LEU A 150 4.58 -2.21 -28.50
CA LEU A 150 3.95 -3.49 -28.77
C LEU A 150 3.73 -4.30 -27.49
N SER A 151 3.86 -3.66 -26.33
CA SER A 151 3.79 -4.33 -25.03
C SER A 151 2.41 -4.94 -24.73
N PHE A 152 2.32 -5.82 -23.75
CA PHE A 152 1.05 -6.44 -23.33
C PHE A 152 0.33 -7.17 -24.48
N ASN A 153 1.05 -7.98 -25.23
CA ASN A 153 0.52 -8.84 -26.29
C ASN A 153 0.97 -10.29 -26.08
N TYR A 154 0.83 -11.12 -27.12
CA TYR A 154 1.26 -12.52 -27.16
C TYR A 154 2.22 -12.72 -28.34
N LEU A 155 3.07 -11.73 -28.61
CA LEU A 155 4.04 -11.76 -29.70
C LEU A 155 5.14 -12.78 -29.40
N THR A 156 5.54 -13.55 -30.41
CA THR A 156 6.52 -14.64 -30.32
C THR A 156 7.72 -14.37 -31.23
N GLY A 157 8.69 -15.29 -31.28
CA GLY A 157 9.85 -15.14 -32.15
C GLY A 157 10.88 -14.14 -31.61
N LYS A 158 11.77 -13.66 -32.48
CA LYS A 158 12.89 -12.79 -32.10
C LYS A 158 12.54 -11.31 -32.26
N ILE A 159 13.28 -10.45 -31.55
CA ILE A 159 13.34 -9.03 -31.88
C ILE A 159 14.11 -8.91 -33.22
N PRO A 160 13.51 -8.36 -34.29
CA PRO A 160 14.19 -8.25 -35.58
C PRO A 160 15.42 -7.33 -35.50
N SER A 161 16.57 -7.80 -36.00
CA SER A 161 17.77 -6.97 -36.13
C SER A 161 17.56 -5.80 -37.10
N SER A 162 16.64 -5.95 -38.06
CA SER A 162 16.25 -4.89 -38.99
C SER A 162 15.71 -3.64 -38.29
N LEU A 163 15.17 -3.73 -37.07
CA LEU A 163 14.75 -2.55 -36.30
C LEU A 163 15.91 -1.58 -36.05
N GLY A 164 17.17 -2.03 -36.09
CA GLY A 164 18.35 -1.18 -36.01
C GLY A 164 18.47 -0.13 -37.13
N SER A 165 17.74 -0.27 -38.24
CA SER A 165 17.74 0.72 -39.33
C SER A 165 16.87 1.96 -39.04
N LEU A 166 16.02 1.92 -38.02
CA LEU A 166 15.08 2.98 -37.67
C LEU A 166 15.77 4.16 -36.96
N SER A 167 16.61 4.90 -37.69
CA SER A 167 17.49 5.95 -37.15
C SER A 167 16.84 7.09 -36.35
N LYS A 168 15.51 7.21 -36.36
CA LYS A 168 14.73 8.21 -35.60
C LYS A 168 14.05 7.64 -34.35
N LEU A 169 14.12 6.33 -34.14
CA LEU A 169 13.44 5.64 -33.05
C LEU A 169 14.01 6.06 -31.70
N LYS A 170 13.12 6.54 -30.83
CA LYS A 170 13.39 6.96 -29.45
C LYS A 170 12.88 5.92 -28.46
N ASP A 171 11.70 5.37 -28.70
CA ASP A 171 11.06 4.40 -27.80
C ASP A 171 10.89 3.06 -28.50
N LEU A 172 11.49 2.03 -27.90
CA LEU A 172 11.26 0.63 -28.27
C LEU A 172 10.74 -0.11 -27.04
N ILE A 173 9.42 -0.30 -26.98
CA ILE A 173 8.70 -0.84 -25.82
C ILE A 173 8.00 -2.14 -26.23
N LEU A 174 8.50 -3.28 -25.73
CA LEU A 174 8.09 -4.63 -26.16
C LEU A 174 7.76 -5.55 -24.97
N TRP A 175 7.59 -4.99 -23.77
CA TRP A 175 7.45 -5.76 -22.53
C TRP A 175 6.15 -6.57 -22.42
N LEU A 176 6.17 -7.63 -21.62
CA LEU A 176 5.06 -8.58 -21.44
C LEU A 176 4.58 -9.23 -22.74
N ASN A 177 5.50 -9.90 -23.45
CA ASN A 177 5.25 -10.72 -24.63
C ASN A 177 5.84 -12.14 -24.42
N GLN A 178 6.09 -12.87 -25.50
CA GLN A 178 6.74 -14.19 -25.52
C GLN A 178 7.94 -14.17 -26.50
N LEU A 179 8.63 -13.02 -26.54
CA LEU A 179 9.79 -12.81 -27.41
C LEU A 179 10.97 -13.62 -26.88
N SER A 180 11.72 -14.24 -27.77
CA SER A 180 12.83 -15.14 -27.48
C SER A 180 14.06 -14.81 -28.31
N GLY A 181 15.18 -15.47 -28.04
CA GLY A 181 16.46 -15.17 -28.69
C GLY A 181 17.16 -13.98 -28.04
N GLU A 182 18.21 -13.49 -28.70
CA GLU A 182 19.09 -12.47 -28.14
C GLU A 182 18.62 -11.05 -28.45
N ILE A 183 19.07 -10.08 -27.65
CA ILE A 183 18.91 -8.66 -27.94
C ILE A 183 19.82 -8.31 -29.13
N PRO A 184 19.29 -7.81 -30.27
CA PRO A 184 20.09 -7.58 -31.46
C PRO A 184 21.20 -6.54 -31.25
N GLN A 185 22.41 -6.85 -31.70
CA GLN A 185 23.55 -5.93 -31.60
C GLN A 185 23.32 -4.68 -32.47
N GLU A 186 22.56 -4.82 -33.56
CA GLU A 186 22.21 -3.77 -34.52
C GLU A 186 21.42 -2.61 -33.91
N LEU A 187 20.84 -2.78 -32.72
CA LEU A 187 20.25 -1.67 -31.97
C LEU A 187 21.27 -0.55 -31.69
N MET A 188 22.58 -0.85 -31.75
CA MET A 188 23.67 0.13 -31.66
C MET A 188 23.61 1.26 -32.72
N TYR A 189 22.90 1.04 -33.83
CA TYR A 189 22.72 2.04 -34.88
C TYR A 189 21.64 3.08 -34.53
N LEU A 190 20.80 2.83 -33.53
CA LEU A 190 19.72 3.71 -33.09
C LEU A 190 20.24 4.84 -32.21
N LYS A 191 20.88 5.85 -32.82
CA LYS A 191 21.49 6.98 -32.09
C LYS A 191 20.48 7.84 -31.34
N SER A 192 19.22 7.84 -31.77
CA SER A 192 18.12 8.54 -31.12
C SER A 192 17.48 7.76 -29.97
N LEU A 193 17.86 6.50 -29.73
CA LEU A 193 17.17 5.64 -28.77
C LEU A 193 17.30 6.19 -27.35
N GLU A 194 16.16 6.39 -26.69
CA GLU A 194 16.02 6.91 -25.34
C GLU A 194 15.51 5.82 -24.39
N ASN A 195 14.55 4.99 -24.83
CA ASN A 195 13.88 3.99 -24.00
C ASN A 195 13.92 2.62 -24.66
N LEU A 196 14.48 1.64 -23.95
CA LEU A 196 14.53 0.23 -24.35
C LEU A 196 13.91 -0.61 -23.23
N ILE A 197 12.67 -1.04 -23.44
CA ILE A 197 11.84 -1.68 -22.40
C ILE A 197 11.36 -3.05 -22.89
N LEU A 198 11.95 -4.11 -22.33
CA LEU A 198 11.84 -5.49 -22.80
C LEU A 198 11.43 -6.46 -21.67
N ASP A 199 10.95 -5.96 -20.54
CA ASP A 199 10.63 -6.77 -19.36
C ASP A 199 9.63 -7.90 -19.67
N PHE A 200 9.67 -8.99 -18.89
CA PHE A 200 8.69 -10.08 -18.99
C PHE A 200 8.59 -10.68 -20.40
N ASN A 201 9.72 -11.20 -20.88
CA ASN A 201 9.83 -11.96 -22.12
C ASN A 201 10.72 -13.20 -21.87
N ASP A 202 11.01 -13.96 -22.92
CA ASP A 202 11.86 -15.16 -22.89
C ASP A 202 13.23 -14.89 -23.55
N LEU A 203 13.76 -13.66 -23.45
CA LEU A 203 15.02 -13.26 -24.09
C LEU A 203 16.23 -13.94 -23.43
N THR A 204 17.17 -14.38 -24.25
CA THR A 204 18.38 -15.13 -23.86
C THR A 204 19.65 -14.38 -24.27
N GLY A 205 20.82 -14.96 -24.02
CA GLY A 205 22.11 -14.39 -24.42
C GLY A 205 22.61 -13.34 -23.43
N SER A 206 23.54 -12.49 -23.88
CA SER A 206 24.15 -11.44 -23.04
C SER A 206 23.66 -10.05 -23.42
N ILE A 207 23.79 -9.09 -22.50
CA ILE A 207 23.51 -7.68 -22.80
C ILE A 207 24.58 -7.17 -23.78
N PRO A 208 24.21 -6.71 -25.00
CA PRO A 208 25.20 -6.27 -25.98
C PRO A 208 25.95 -5.02 -25.49
N ALA A 209 27.27 -5.11 -25.36
CA ALA A 209 28.11 -3.97 -24.96
C ALA A 209 28.01 -2.77 -25.93
N SER A 210 27.60 -3.04 -27.18
CA SER A 210 27.34 -2.04 -28.22
C SER A 210 26.16 -1.12 -27.93
N LEU A 211 25.30 -1.44 -26.94
CA LEU A 211 24.26 -0.50 -26.49
C LEU A 211 24.84 0.81 -25.95
N SER A 212 26.10 0.81 -25.51
CA SER A 212 26.84 2.02 -25.14
C SER A 212 26.97 3.04 -26.29
N ASN A 213 26.80 2.60 -27.55
CA ASN A 213 26.79 3.48 -28.71
C ASN A 213 25.48 4.28 -28.88
N CYS A 214 24.44 3.98 -28.09
CA CYS A 214 23.17 4.70 -28.05
C CYS A 214 23.19 5.71 -26.89
N THR A 215 23.93 6.80 -27.08
CA THR A 215 24.27 7.77 -26.03
C THR A 215 23.08 8.54 -25.44
N ASN A 216 21.92 8.46 -26.07
CA ASN A 216 20.68 9.07 -25.58
C ASN A 216 19.86 8.15 -24.68
N LEU A 217 20.30 6.90 -24.48
CA LEU A 217 19.62 5.95 -23.61
C LEU A 217 19.45 6.52 -22.20
N ASN A 218 18.19 6.50 -21.76
CA ASN A 218 17.73 7.04 -20.49
C ASN A 218 17.09 5.95 -19.64
N TRP A 219 16.30 5.06 -20.25
CA TRP A 219 15.65 3.95 -19.55
C TRP A 219 15.98 2.63 -20.25
N ILE A 220 16.71 1.76 -19.55
CA ILE A 220 16.97 0.38 -19.95
C ILE A 220 16.28 -0.55 -18.97
N SER A 221 15.34 -1.35 -19.46
CA SER A 221 14.54 -2.26 -18.65
C SER A 221 14.42 -3.60 -19.34
N MET A 222 14.93 -4.66 -18.72
CA MET A 222 15.02 -6.00 -19.30
C MET A 222 14.80 -7.08 -18.22
N SER A 223 14.03 -6.76 -17.18
CA SER A 223 13.81 -7.67 -16.05
C SER A 223 12.91 -8.84 -16.44
N ASN A 224 12.96 -9.94 -15.67
CA ASN A 224 12.13 -11.12 -15.91
C ASN A 224 12.33 -11.67 -17.33
N ASN A 225 13.58 -11.99 -17.65
CA ASN A 225 14.00 -12.65 -18.88
C ASN A 225 14.97 -13.81 -18.52
N LEU A 226 15.62 -14.41 -19.51
CA LEU A 226 16.62 -15.46 -19.36
C LEU A 226 18.03 -14.96 -19.75
N LEU A 227 18.30 -13.67 -19.53
CA LEU A 227 19.58 -13.06 -19.88
C LEU A 227 20.71 -13.58 -18.99
N SER A 228 21.91 -13.64 -19.55
CA SER A 228 23.12 -14.20 -18.93
C SER A 228 24.35 -13.35 -19.23
N GLY A 229 25.54 -13.81 -18.86
CA GLY A 229 26.78 -13.04 -19.04
C GLY A 229 26.97 -11.99 -17.96
N GLN A 230 27.74 -10.94 -18.24
CA GLN A 230 28.07 -9.87 -17.29
C GLN A 230 27.37 -8.56 -17.66
N ILE A 231 27.22 -7.66 -16.68
CA ILE A 231 26.79 -6.28 -16.94
C ILE A 231 27.95 -5.57 -17.68
N PRO A 232 27.77 -5.06 -18.91
CA PRO A 232 28.86 -4.40 -19.63
C PRO A 232 29.27 -3.10 -18.93
N ALA A 233 30.57 -2.98 -18.59
CA ALA A 233 31.13 -1.76 -18.01
C ALA A 233 30.92 -0.52 -18.90
N SER A 234 30.78 -0.71 -20.22
CA SER A 234 30.52 0.36 -21.19
C SER A 234 29.19 1.08 -20.96
N LEU A 235 28.22 0.47 -20.27
CA LEU A 235 26.96 1.15 -19.89
C LEU A 235 27.21 2.31 -18.93
N GLY A 236 28.28 2.25 -18.14
CA GLY A 236 28.74 3.35 -17.29
C GLY A 236 29.08 4.63 -18.06
N GLY A 237 29.37 4.52 -19.37
CA GLY A 237 29.66 5.66 -20.24
C GLY A 237 28.42 6.40 -20.75
N LEU A 238 27.21 5.93 -20.46
CA LEU A 238 25.97 6.55 -20.93
C LEU A 238 25.64 7.79 -20.06
N PRO A 239 25.63 9.02 -20.63
CA PRO A 239 25.47 10.25 -19.85
C PRO A 239 24.05 10.43 -19.32
N ASN A 240 23.05 9.94 -20.07
CA ASN A 240 21.63 10.15 -19.79
C ASN A 240 20.95 8.97 -19.08
N LEU A 241 21.68 7.87 -18.84
CA LEU A 241 21.11 6.64 -18.27
C LEU A 241 20.63 6.91 -16.84
N ALA A 242 19.33 6.76 -16.64
CA ALA A 242 18.65 7.10 -15.40
C ALA A 242 18.00 5.90 -14.72
N ILE A 243 17.45 4.96 -15.50
CA ILE A 243 16.89 3.71 -15.00
C ILE A 243 17.61 2.54 -15.66
N LEU A 244 18.18 1.66 -14.83
CA LEU A 244 18.73 0.37 -15.24
C LEU A 244 18.07 -0.74 -14.41
N LYS A 245 17.19 -1.51 -15.06
CA LYS A 245 16.43 -2.60 -14.44
C LYS A 245 16.73 -3.94 -15.12
N LEU A 246 17.45 -4.80 -14.42
CA LEU A 246 17.93 -6.10 -14.91
C LEU A 246 17.51 -7.28 -14.01
N GLY A 247 16.60 -7.04 -13.07
CA GLY A 247 16.22 -8.02 -12.06
C GLY A 247 15.58 -9.30 -12.62
N ASN A 248 15.65 -10.40 -11.88
CA ASN A 248 15.12 -11.71 -12.26
C ASN A 248 15.63 -12.19 -13.64
N ASN A 249 16.94 -12.41 -13.71
CA ASN A 249 17.67 -12.96 -14.85
C ASN A 249 18.75 -13.94 -14.34
N SER A 250 19.67 -14.37 -15.22
CA SER A 250 20.85 -15.18 -14.89
C SER A 250 22.17 -14.42 -15.11
N ILE A 251 22.17 -13.10 -14.88
CA ILE A 251 23.36 -12.25 -15.04
C ILE A 251 24.36 -12.55 -13.92
N SER A 252 25.63 -12.62 -14.25
CA SER A 252 26.72 -13.08 -13.38
C SER A 252 27.92 -12.13 -13.41
N GLY A 253 28.92 -12.37 -12.57
CA GLY A 253 30.10 -11.51 -12.44
C GLY A 253 29.88 -10.31 -11.52
N ASN A 254 30.87 -9.42 -11.48
CA ASN A 254 30.88 -8.29 -10.57
C ASN A 254 29.98 -7.15 -11.07
N ILE A 255 29.49 -6.33 -10.14
CA ILE A 255 28.89 -5.04 -10.47
C ILE A 255 30.00 -4.11 -11.01
N PRO A 256 29.90 -3.56 -12.23
CA PRO A 256 30.93 -2.69 -12.78
C PRO A 256 31.00 -1.36 -12.01
N ALA A 257 32.21 -0.97 -11.61
CA ALA A 257 32.46 0.31 -10.94
C ALA A 257 32.15 1.51 -11.86
N GLU A 258 32.22 1.30 -13.16
CA GLU A 258 31.92 2.28 -14.21
C GLU A 258 30.47 2.73 -14.19
N LEU A 259 29.52 1.96 -13.64
CA LEU A 259 28.14 2.43 -13.45
C LEU A 259 28.09 3.68 -12.57
N GLY A 260 29.06 3.86 -11.66
CA GLY A 260 29.24 5.10 -10.91
C GLY A 260 29.68 6.29 -11.75
N ASN A 261 29.99 6.14 -13.04
CA ASN A 261 30.24 7.27 -13.96
C ASN A 261 28.94 7.90 -14.47
N CYS A 262 27.81 7.18 -14.43
CA CYS A 262 26.53 7.66 -14.95
C CYS A 262 26.07 8.89 -14.16
N GLN A 263 25.89 10.02 -14.86
CA GLN A 263 25.55 11.31 -14.24
C GLN A 263 24.06 11.45 -13.91
N SER A 264 23.26 10.46 -14.31
CA SER A 264 21.79 10.51 -14.27
C SER A 264 21.16 9.31 -13.57
N LEU A 265 21.94 8.32 -13.13
CA LEU A 265 21.44 7.04 -12.65
C LEU A 265 20.73 7.19 -11.30
N ILE A 266 19.40 7.08 -11.31
CA ILE A 266 18.58 7.22 -10.10
C ILE A 266 17.93 5.91 -9.65
N TRP A 267 17.80 4.95 -10.55
CA TRP A 267 17.14 3.67 -10.29
C TRP A 267 18.01 2.52 -10.78
N LEU A 268 18.55 1.76 -9.83
CA LEU A 268 19.35 0.56 -10.11
C LEU A 268 18.70 -0.66 -9.46
N ASP A 269 18.20 -1.56 -10.29
CA ASP A 269 17.53 -2.78 -9.85
C ASP A 269 18.17 -4.00 -10.51
N LEU A 270 18.95 -4.73 -9.72
CA LEU A 270 19.72 -5.91 -10.12
C LEU A 270 19.32 -7.16 -9.34
N ASN A 271 18.15 -7.15 -8.69
CA ASN A 271 17.73 -8.24 -7.81
C ASN A 271 17.61 -9.59 -8.53
N THR A 272 17.70 -10.72 -7.82
CA THR A 272 17.46 -12.07 -8.37
C THR A 272 18.32 -12.35 -9.60
N ASN A 273 19.63 -12.41 -9.39
CA ASN A 273 20.62 -12.72 -10.40
C ASN A 273 21.74 -13.59 -9.78
N LEU A 274 22.85 -13.77 -10.49
CA LEU A 274 24.03 -14.52 -10.07
C LEU A 274 25.25 -13.60 -9.87
N LEU A 275 25.03 -12.31 -9.58
CA LEU A 275 26.10 -11.34 -9.37
C LEU A 275 26.93 -11.71 -8.14
N ASN A 276 28.24 -11.49 -8.21
CA ASN A 276 29.18 -11.84 -7.16
C ASN A 276 30.23 -10.74 -6.92
N GLY A 277 31.19 -11.02 -6.04
CA GLY A 277 32.17 -10.02 -5.62
C GLY A 277 31.57 -8.95 -4.70
N SER A 278 32.33 -7.89 -4.45
CA SER A 278 31.92 -6.80 -3.56
C SER A 278 31.21 -5.67 -4.31
N ILE A 279 30.38 -4.90 -3.59
CA ILE A 279 29.84 -3.64 -4.12
C ILE A 279 31.02 -2.65 -4.27
N PRO A 280 31.31 -2.15 -5.47
CA PRO A 280 32.42 -1.22 -5.66
C PRO A 280 32.06 0.15 -5.07
N GLY A 281 32.85 0.65 -4.12
CA GLY A 281 32.68 2.00 -3.56
C GLY A 281 32.52 3.13 -4.61
N PRO A 282 33.27 3.12 -5.73
CA PRO A 282 33.10 4.08 -6.81
C PRO A 282 31.71 4.10 -7.48
N LEU A 283 30.86 3.09 -7.27
CA LEU A 283 29.47 3.09 -7.74
C LEU A 283 28.69 4.33 -7.24
N PHE A 284 29.04 4.82 -6.06
CA PHE A 284 28.31 5.90 -5.38
C PHE A 284 28.91 7.29 -5.62
N LYS A 285 29.95 7.42 -6.44
CA LYS A 285 30.72 8.68 -6.55
C LYS A 285 29.95 9.87 -7.15
N GLN A 286 28.84 9.63 -7.85
CA GLN A 286 27.97 10.69 -8.38
C GLN A 286 26.91 11.14 -7.37
N SER A 287 26.86 10.57 -6.17
CA SER A 287 25.97 11.04 -5.11
C SER A 287 26.25 12.50 -4.79
N GLY A 288 25.22 13.34 -4.84
CA GLY A 288 25.34 14.79 -4.72
C GLY A 288 25.65 15.52 -6.04
N ASN A 289 25.84 14.81 -7.14
CA ASN A 289 26.12 15.37 -8.48
C ASN A 289 25.16 14.85 -9.56
N ILE A 290 24.18 14.00 -9.20
CA ILE A 290 23.24 13.46 -10.18
C ILE A 290 22.36 14.58 -10.74
N ALA A 291 22.45 14.78 -12.05
CA ALA A 291 21.63 15.72 -12.79
C ALA A 291 20.25 15.11 -13.07
N VAL A 292 19.21 15.94 -13.07
CA VAL A 292 17.86 15.53 -13.46
C VAL A 292 17.83 15.36 -14.98
N ALA A 293 18.30 14.22 -15.49
CA ALA A 293 18.14 13.92 -16.91
C ALA A 293 16.75 13.35 -17.18
N LEU A 294 15.90 14.18 -17.79
CA LEU A 294 14.89 13.83 -18.80
C LEU A 294 13.87 12.71 -18.49
N LEU A 295 13.68 12.33 -17.23
CA LEU A 295 12.62 11.38 -16.86
C LEU A 295 11.27 12.04 -16.63
N THR A 296 11.16 13.37 -16.59
CA THR A 296 9.88 14.04 -16.26
C THR A 296 8.81 13.77 -17.31
N GLY A 297 7.62 13.32 -16.89
CA GLY A 297 6.45 13.24 -17.78
C GLY A 297 6.05 11.84 -18.25
N LYS A 298 6.83 10.80 -17.94
CA LYS A 298 6.49 9.41 -18.33
C LYS A 298 5.55 8.78 -17.31
N ARG A 299 4.52 8.08 -17.79
CA ARG A 299 3.61 7.34 -16.90
C ARG A 299 4.30 6.06 -16.45
N TYR A 300 4.25 5.80 -15.15
CA TYR A 300 4.78 4.57 -14.60
C TYR A 300 3.80 3.93 -13.64
N VAL A 301 3.97 2.63 -13.47
CA VAL A 301 3.43 1.87 -12.36
C VAL A 301 4.60 1.30 -11.57
N TYR A 302 4.58 1.48 -10.26
CA TYR A 302 5.46 0.76 -9.35
C TYR A 302 4.62 -0.27 -8.59
N ILE A 303 4.91 -1.54 -8.83
CA ILE A 303 4.21 -2.66 -8.22
C ILE A 303 5.05 -3.16 -7.05
N LYS A 304 4.54 -2.98 -5.82
CA LYS A 304 5.21 -3.49 -4.63
C LYS A 304 5.00 -5.00 -4.54
N ASN A 305 6.10 -5.72 -4.37
CA ASN A 305 6.06 -7.15 -4.13
C ASN A 305 5.47 -7.45 -2.75
N ASP A 306 4.82 -8.60 -2.62
CA ASP A 306 4.17 -9.02 -1.37
C ASP A 306 5.12 -9.63 -0.33
N GLY A 307 6.41 -9.77 -0.69
CA GLY A 307 7.41 -10.43 0.15
C GLY A 307 7.23 -11.96 0.22
N SER A 308 6.44 -12.54 -0.68
CA SER A 308 6.33 -14.00 -0.81
C SER A 308 7.62 -14.61 -1.34
N LYS A 309 7.80 -15.93 -1.12
CA LYS A 309 8.96 -16.68 -1.60
C LYS A 309 9.10 -16.71 -3.14
N GLU A 310 8.06 -16.34 -3.86
CA GLU A 310 8.02 -16.35 -5.33
C GLU A 310 8.24 -14.94 -5.92
N CYS A 311 8.09 -13.88 -5.10
CA CYS A 311 8.36 -12.49 -5.46
C CYS A 311 9.53 -11.90 -4.69
N HIS A 312 10.67 -11.83 -5.35
CA HIS A 312 11.89 -11.24 -4.81
C HIS A 312 12.01 -9.74 -5.14
N GLY A 313 12.75 -9.02 -4.29
CA GLY A 313 13.00 -7.58 -4.44
C GLY A 313 11.89 -6.69 -3.87
N ALA A 314 12.16 -5.38 -3.78
CA ALA A 314 11.25 -4.42 -3.17
C ALA A 314 9.98 -4.17 -4.02
N GLY A 315 10.11 -4.24 -5.34
CA GLY A 315 9.00 -4.05 -6.29
C GLY A 315 9.48 -3.79 -7.71
N ASN A 316 8.55 -3.81 -8.66
CA ASN A 316 8.82 -3.63 -10.08
C ASN A 316 8.32 -2.27 -10.57
N LEU A 317 9.26 -1.41 -11.01
CA LEU A 317 8.94 -0.21 -11.79
C LEU A 317 8.74 -0.59 -13.25
N LEU A 318 7.59 -0.21 -13.82
CA LEU A 318 7.17 -0.54 -15.17
C LEU A 318 6.65 0.70 -15.87
N GLU A 319 6.97 0.83 -17.16
CA GLU A 319 6.32 1.79 -18.05
C GLU A 319 4.83 1.42 -18.16
N PHE A 320 3.94 2.42 -18.14
CA PHE A 320 2.49 2.15 -18.11
C PHE A 320 1.68 3.08 -19.00
N GLY A 321 2.28 3.60 -20.06
CA GLY A 321 1.63 4.38 -21.10
C GLY A 321 0.69 3.50 -21.93
N GLY A 322 -0.59 3.88 -22.03
CA GLY A 322 -1.53 3.19 -22.93
C GLY A 322 -2.01 1.82 -22.45
N ILE A 323 -1.86 1.46 -21.17
CA ILE A 323 -2.26 0.15 -20.61
C ILE A 323 -3.39 0.30 -19.57
N ARG A 324 -4.40 -0.58 -19.60
CA ARG A 324 -5.51 -0.63 -18.64
C ARG A 324 -5.07 -1.29 -17.33
N GLN A 325 -5.52 -0.74 -16.20
CA GLN A 325 -5.29 -1.32 -14.87
C GLN A 325 -5.71 -2.79 -14.76
N GLU A 326 -6.91 -3.09 -15.25
CA GLU A 326 -7.52 -4.41 -15.19
C GLU A 326 -6.68 -5.49 -15.89
N GLN A 327 -5.75 -5.08 -16.75
CA GLN A 327 -4.87 -5.96 -17.49
C GLN A 327 -3.56 -6.27 -16.74
N LEU A 328 -3.30 -5.62 -15.59
CA LEU A 328 -2.13 -5.93 -14.74
C LEU A 328 -2.15 -7.37 -14.23
N ASP A 329 -3.32 -7.97 -14.04
CA ASP A 329 -3.46 -9.36 -13.62
C ASP A 329 -2.84 -10.34 -14.63
N ARG A 330 -2.67 -9.93 -15.90
CA ARG A 330 -1.93 -10.73 -16.91
C ARG A 330 -0.50 -10.99 -16.49
N ILE A 331 0.14 -10.09 -15.73
CA ILE A 331 1.47 -10.30 -15.17
C ILE A 331 1.42 -11.50 -14.21
N SER A 332 0.51 -11.49 -13.23
CA SER A 332 0.37 -12.57 -12.23
C SER A 332 -0.11 -13.90 -12.82
N THR A 333 -0.79 -13.89 -13.97
CA THR A 333 -1.13 -15.15 -14.67
C THR A 333 0.06 -15.80 -15.37
N ARG A 334 1.07 -15.01 -15.76
CA ARG A 334 2.27 -15.49 -16.48
C ARG A 334 3.46 -15.68 -15.55
N HIS A 335 3.57 -14.87 -14.51
CA HIS A 335 4.60 -14.94 -13.49
C HIS A 335 3.94 -15.17 -12.14
N PRO A 336 4.52 -16.02 -11.27
CA PRO A 336 3.92 -16.41 -9.98
C PRO A 336 3.79 -15.26 -8.98
N CYS A 337 4.11 -14.04 -9.40
CA CYS A 337 4.21 -12.91 -8.52
C CYS A 337 2.87 -12.31 -8.15
N ASN A 338 2.61 -12.24 -6.85
CA ASN A 338 1.46 -11.55 -6.29
C ASN A 338 1.87 -10.19 -5.73
N PHE A 339 0.96 -9.22 -5.81
CA PHE A 339 1.28 -7.82 -5.60
C PHE A 339 0.44 -7.24 -4.48
N THR A 340 1.09 -6.58 -3.50
CA THR A 340 0.38 -5.98 -2.37
C THR A 340 -0.18 -4.62 -2.69
N ARG A 341 0.52 -3.83 -3.52
CA ARG A 341 0.17 -2.45 -3.80
C ARG A 341 0.67 -1.98 -5.16
N VAL A 342 -0.17 -1.20 -5.84
CA VAL A 342 0.13 -0.62 -7.14
C VAL A 342 0.19 0.89 -6.97
N TYR A 343 1.38 1.47 -7.12
CA TYR A 343 1.59 2.91 -7.13
C TYR A 343 1.64 3.41 -8.56
N ARG A 344 1.09 4.61 -8.79
CA ARG A 344 0.98 5.22 -10.10
C ARG A 344 1.43 6.66 -10.03
N GLY A 345 2.05 7.10 -11.11
CA GLY A 345 2.42 8.47 -11.22
C GLY A 345 2.94 8.82 -12.58
N ILE A 346 3.30 10.08 -12.67
CA ILE A 346 4.16 10.59 -13.70
C ILE A 346 5.53 10.71 -13.04
N THR A 347 6.56 10.19 -13.67
CA THR A 347 7.93 10.31 -13.17
C THR A 347 8.24 11.78 -12.99
N GLN A 348 8.53 12.18 -11.75
CA GLN A 348 8.89 13.54 -11.36
C GLN A 348 9.95 13.43 -10.26
N PRO A 349 11.24 13.50 -10.59
CA PRO A 349 12.30 13.52 -9.59
C PRO A 349 12.13 14.71 -8.65
N THR A 350 12.41 14.52 -7.36
CA THR A 350 12.10 15.49 -6.30
C THR A 350 13.20 16.52 -6.04
N PHE A 351 14.28 16.52 -6.82
CA PHE A 351 15.43 17.40 -6.62
C PHE A 351 15.79 18.15 -7.89
N ASN A 352 16.18 19.43 -7.78
CA ASN A 352 16.59 20.26 -8.94
C ASN A 352 18.12 20.34 -9.10
N HIS A 353 18.90 20.15 -8.03
CA HIS A 353 20.36 20.06 -7.99
C HIS A 353 20.79 19.17 -6.82
N ASN A 354 22.01 18.63 -6.84
CA ASN A 354 22.60 17.73 -5.83
C ASN A 354 21.87 16.39 -5.62
N GLY A 355 21.44 15.75 -6.71
CA GLY A 355 20.74 14.46 -6.66
C GLY A 355 21.61 13.28 -6.21
N SER A 356 20.95 12.19 -5.82
CA SER A 356 21.56 10.86 -5.64
C SER A 356 20.63 9.79 -6.20
N MET A 357 21.06 8.52 -6.17
CA MET A 357 20.13 7.41 -6.42
C MET A 357 18.95 7.47 -5.45
N ILE A 358 17.79 7.04 -5.94
CA ILE A 358 16.51 6.97 -5.22
C ILE A 358 16.18 5.50 -4.91
N PHE A 359 16.59 4.57 -5.78
CA PHE A 359 16.30 3.15 -5.65
C PHE A 359 17.56 2.32 -5.92
N LEU A 360 17.90 1.47 -4.96
CA LEU A 360 18.97 0.47 -5.08
C LEU A 360 18.48 -0.87 -4.54
N ASP A 361 18.30 -1.84 -5.44
CA ASP A 361 17.97 -3.22 -5.09
C ASP A 361 18.98 -4.18 -5.71
N LEU A 362 19.77 -4.82 -4.85
CA LEU A 362 20.78 -5.82 -5.19
C LEU A 362 20.47 -7.18 -4.57
N SER A 363 19.23 -7.37 -4.07
CA SER A 363 18.85 -8.54 -3.30
C SER A 363 18.87 -9.84 -4.11
N TYR A 364 18.94 -10.99 -3.44
CA TYR A 364 18.94 -12.31 -4.09
C TYR A 364 20.05 -12.47 -5.15
N ASN A 365 21.28 -12.20 -4.73
CA ASN A 365 22.49 -12.41 -5.52
C ASN A 365 23.52 -13.22 -4.69
N LYS A 366 24.78 -13.24 -5.12
CA LYS A 366 25.91 -13.87 -4.42
C LYS A 366 26.98 -12.82 -4.06
N LEU A 367 26.55 -11.59 -3.75
CA LEU A 367 27.45 -10.50 -3.43
C LEU A 367 28.09 -10.72 -2.06
N GLU A 368 29.36 -10.39 -1.92
CA GLU A 368 30.17 -10.66 -0.72
C GLU A 368 30.96 -9.42 -0.28
N GLY A 369 31.78 -9.56 0.76
CA GLY A 369 32.56 -8.46 1.33
C GLY A 369 31.71 -7.53 2.21
N SER A 370 32.25 -6.35 2.53
CA SER A 370 31.59 -5.36 3.39
C SER A 370 30.73 -4.38 2.61
N ILE A 371 29.66 -3.89 3.24
CA ILE A 371 28.86 -2.77 2.71
C ILE A 371 29.76 -1.52 2.65
N PRO A 372 29.92 -0.86 1.49
CA PRO A 372 30.75 0.34 1.36
C PRO A 372 30.17 1.52 2.15
N LYS A 373 31.03 2.25 2.87
CA LYS A 373 30.64 3.45 3.63
C LYS A 373 30.10 4.56 2.73
N GLU A 374 30.57 4.62 1.48
CA GLU A 374 30.17 5.61 0.47
C GLU A 374 28.67 5.53 0.17
N LEU A 375 28.03 4.39 0.44
CA LEU A 375 26.58 4.19 0.29
C LEU A 375 25.80 5.23 1.13
N GLY A 376 26.31 5.59 2.30
CA GLY A 376 25.71 6.58 3.20
C GLY A 376 25.62 8.01 2.66
N SER A 377 26.25 8.31 1.52
CA SER A 377 26.23 9.63 0.89
C SER A 377 24.94 9.93 0.09
N MET A 378 24.07 8.93 -0.11
CA MET A 378 22.87 9.07 -0.95
C MET A 378 21.68 9.62 -0.18
N TYR A 379 21.59 10.95 -0.08
CA TYR A 379 20.52 11.63 0.65
C TYR A 379 19.09 11.27 0.18
N TYR A 380 18.88 11.12 -1.13
CA TYR A 380 17.56 10.87 -1.74
C TYR A 380 17.17 9.40 -1.84
N LEU A 381 18.03 8.48 -1.38
CA LEU A 381 17.75 7.05 -1.46
C LEU A 381 16.52 6.72 -0.62
N SER A 382 15.49 6.20 -1.26
CA SER A 382 14.21 5.83 -0.64
C SER A 382 14.13 4.33 -0.37
N ILE A 383 14.73 3.51 -1.24
CA ILE A 383 14.72 2.05 -1.10
C ILE A 383 16.15 1.55 -1.20
N LEU A 384 16.60 0.85 -0.15
CA LEU A 384 17.83 0.08 -0.12
C LEU A 384 17.50 -1.37 0.23
N ASN A 385 17.66 -2.27 -0.73
CA ASN A 385 17.52 -3.70 -0.50
C ASN A 385 18.81 -4.44 -0.91
N LEU A 386 19.50 -4.98 0.10
CA LEU A 386 20.71 -5.80 -0.04
C LEU A 386 20.47 -7.23 0.48
N GLY A 387 19.21 -7.59 0.76
CA GLY A 387 18.86 -8.85 1.40
C GLY A 387 19.23 -10.08 0.56
N HIS A 388 19.35 -11.25 1.20
CA HIS A 388 19.66 -12.52 0.52
C HIS A 388 20.96 -12.46 -0.33
N ASN A 389 22.07 -12.12 0.33
CA ASN A 389 23.42 -12.11 -0.23
C ASN A 389 24.40 -12.75 0.78
N ASP A 390 25.71 -12.62 0.54
CA ASP A 390 26.78 -13.10 1.41
C ASP A 390 27.57 -11.93 2.06
N PHE A 391 26.96 -10.75 2.24
CA PHE A 391 27.63 -9.59 2.84
C PHE A 391 28.09 -9.88 4.27
N SER A 392 29.29 -9.42 4.62
CA SER A 392 29.95 -9.66 5.90
C SER A 392 30.53 -8.38 6.49
N GLY A 393 31.03 -8.44 7.72
CA GLY A 393 31.50 -7.25 8.44
C GLY A 393 30.37 -6.44 9.06
N VAL A 394 30.69 -5.24 9.53
CA VAL A 394 29.76 -4.40 10.29
C VAL A 394 28.86 -3.56 9.40
N ILE A 395 27.66 -3.22 9.89
CA ILE A 395 26.82 -2.21 9.27
C ILE A 395 27.52 -0.84 9.39
N PRO A 396 27.83 -0.13 8.28
CA PRO A 396 28.54 1.14 8.35
C PRO A 396 27.71 2.22 9.07
N GLN A 397 28.34 3.00 9.95
CA GLN A 397 27.68 4.12 10.64
C GLN A 397 27.18 5.19 9.66
N GLU A 398 27.85 5.33 8.50
CA GLU A 398 27.54 6.29 7.45
C GLU A 398 26.15 6.06 6.85
N LEU A 399 25.57 4.85 6.98
CA LEU A 399 24.20 4.58 6.56
C LEU A 399 23.15 5.44 7.29
N GLY A 400 23.50 6.02 8.46
CA GLY A 400 22.67 7.05 9.09
C GLY A 400 22.53 8.35 8.26
N GLY A 401 23.31 8.51 7.19
CA GLY A 401 23.21 9.60 6.22
C GLY A 401 22.06 9.47 5.22
N LEU A 402 21.42 8.30 5.12
CA LEU A 402 20.32 8.01 4.18
C LEU A 402 18.98 8.64 4.63
N LYS A 403 18.89 9.96 4.73
CA LYS A 403 17.78 10.66 5.40
C LYS A 403 16.39 10.38 4.83
N ASN A 404 16.30 10.01 3.54
CA ASN A 404 15.02 9.73 2.88
C ASN A 404 14.67 8.23 2.80
N VAL A 405 15.45 7.34 3.41
CA VAL A 405 15.21 5.91 3.28
C VAL A 405 13.90 5.51 3.97
N ALA A 406 13.02 4.90 3.18
CA ALA A 406 11.73 4.37 3.61
C ALA A 406 11.77 2.85 3.78
N ILE A 407 12.58 2.15 2.98
CA ILE A 407 12.75 0.69 3.06
C ILE A 407 14.25 0.38 3.18
N LEU A 408 14.63 -0.30 4.26
CA LEU A 408 15.97 -0.81 4.50
C LEU A 408 15.92 -2.32 4.75
N ASP A 409 16.36 -3.12 3.80
CA ASP A 409 16.43 -4.57 3.93
C ASP A 409 17.89 -5.02 3.79
N LEU A 410 18.45 -5.53 4.89
CA LEU A 410 19.78 -6.14 4.98
C LEU A 410 19.69 -7.60 5.43
N SER A 411 18.51 -8.20 5.35
CA SER A 411 18.22 -9.54 5.87
C SER A 411 18.97 -10.64 5.12
N TYR A 412 19.09 -11.83 5.73
CA TYR A 412 19.71 -12.99 5.09
C TYR A 412 21.10 -12.69 4.51
N ASN A 413 22.00 -12.23 5.38
CA ASN A 413 23.40 -11.95 5.09
C ASN A 413 24.28 -12.51 6.23
N ARG A 414 25.57 -12.18 6.25
CA ARG A 414 26.55 -12.57 7.27
C ARG A 414 27.08 -11.35 8.04
N LEU A 415 26.28 -10.28 8.16
CA LEU A 415 26.66 -9.06 8.85
C LEU A 415 26.86 -9.31 10.34
N ASN A 416 27.82 -8.64 10.96
CA ASN A 416 28.17 -8.81 12.35
C ASN A 416 28.35 -7.47 13.08
N GLY A 417 28.66 -7.54 14.38
CA GLY A 417 28.76 -6.35 15.22
C GLY A 417 27.39 -5.79 15.62
N SER A 418 27.41 -4.58 16.19
CA SER A 418 26.22 -3.91 16.70
C SER A 418 25.51 -3.08 15.63
N ILE A 419 24.20 -2.88 15.82
CA ILE A 419 23.41 -1.95 15.02
C ILE A 419 23.88 -0.53 15.36
N PRO A 420 24.38 0.26 14.39
CA PRO A 420 24.90 1.60 14.68
C PRO A 420 23.82 2.55 15.18
N ASN A 421 24.10 3.28 16.27
CA ASN A 421 23.19 4.29 16.81
C ASN A 421 22.87 5.41 15.80
N SER A 422 23.71 5.66 14.80
CA SER A 422 23.45 6.65 13.74
C SER A 422 22.18 6.33 12.93
N LEU A 423 21.75 5.08 12.87
CA LEU A 423 20.52 4.67 12.17
C LEU A 423 19.23 5.16 12.85
N THR A 424 19.30 5.58 14.12
CA THR A 424 18.16 6.21 14.81
C THR A 424 17.73 7.51 14.14
N SER A 425 18.62 8.14 13.37
CA SER A 425 18.34 9.36 12.62
C SER A 425 17.51 9.15 11.34
N LEU A 426 17.19 7.90 10.98
CA LEU A 426 16.40 7.53 9.80
C LEU A 426 14.89 7.65 10.07
N THR A 427 14.41 8.88 10.20
CA THR A 427 13.05 9.16 10.67
C THR A 427 11.94 8.73 9.70
N LEU A 428 12.24 8.53 8.41
CA LEU A 428 11.26 8.17 7.37
C LEU A 428 11.10 6.66 7.13
N LEU A 429 11.82 5.84 7.88
CA LEU A 429 11.84 4.38 7.71
C LEU A 429 10.45 3.76 7.98
N GLY A 430 9.80 3.24 6.94
CA GLY A 430 8.53 2.51 7.03
C GLY A 430 8.71 1.00 7.11
N GLU A 431 9.81 0.47 6.55
CA GLU A 431 10.14 -0.96 6.57
C GLU A 431 11.63 -1.16 6.86
N LEU A 432 11.90 -2.09 7.79
CA LEU A 432 13.23 -2.50 8.19
C LEU A 432 13.28 -4.02 8.29
N ASP A 433 14.30 -4.65 7.72
CA ASP A 433 14.62 -6.05 7.99
C ASP A 433 16.13 -6.25 8.18
N LEU A 434 16.52 -6.70 9.37
CA LEU A 434 17.89 -7.03 9.76
C LEU A 434 18.02 -8.51 10.18
N SER A 435 16.97 -9.30 9.95
CA SER A 435 16.89 -10.69 10.38
C SER A 435 17.91 -11.57 9.65
N ASN A 436 18.19 -12.75 10.20
CA ASN A 436 19.03 -13.76 9.59
C ASN A 436 20.44 -13.23 9.25
N ASN A 437 21.07 -12.58 10.23
CA ASN A 437 22.46 -12.15 10.22
C ASN A 437 23.20 -12.69 11.47
N ASN A 438 24.42 -12.20 11.71
CA ASN A 438 25.23 -12.50 12.89
C ASN A 438 25.46 -11.24 13.76
N LEU A 439 24.45 -10.37 13.83
CA LEU A 439 24.46 -9.12 14.59
C LEU A 439 24.40 -9.39 16.11
N THR A 440 25.02 -8.51 16.89
CA THR A 440 25.19 -8.66 18.34
C THR A 440 24.87 -7.37 19.10
N GLY A 441 24.59 -7.48 20.40
CA GLY A 441 24.43 -6.31 21.28
C GLY A 441 23.00 -5.75 21.33
N PRO A 442 22.80 -4.55 21.90
CA PRO A 442 21.49 -3.96 22.06
C PRO A 442 20.94 -3.38 20.75
N ILE A 443 19.63 -3.53 20.53
CA ILE A 443 18.87 -2.73 19.56
C ILE A 443 18.77 -1.29 20.11
N PRO A 444 19.05 -0.24 19.30
CA PRO A 444 18.92 1.15 19.74
C PRO A 444 17.52 1.47 20.27
N GLU A 445 17.43 1.99 21.51
CA GLU A 445 16.18 2.26 22.24
C GLU A 445 15.51 3.58 21.83
N SER A 446 15.22 3.75 20.54
CA SER A 446 14.46 4.90 20.04
C SER A 446 13.79 4.60 18.70
N ALA A 447 12.84 5.45 18.32
CA ALA A 447 12.35 5.47 16.94
C ALA A 447 13.55 5.58 15.96
N PRO A 448 13.51 4.87 14.82
CA PRO A 448 12.38 4.09 14.33
C PRO A 448 12.37 2.61 14.79
N PHE A 449 13.33 2.12 15.58
CA PHE A 449 13.52 0.68 15.84
C PHE A 449 12.47 0.04 16.76
N ASP A 450 11.98 0.81 17.74
CA ASP A 450 10.96 0.41 18.70
C ASP A 450 9.56 0.20 18.08
N THR A 451 9.37 0.57 16.81
CA THR A 451 8.10 0.35 16.13
C THR A 451 8.07 -0.98 15.38
N PHE A 452 9.21 -1.59 15.04
CA PHE A 452 9.22 -2.80 14.21
C PHE A 452 9.01 -4.09 15.03
N PRO A 453 8.38 -5.13 14.45
CA PRO A 453 8.17 -6.40 15.14
C PRO A 453 9.47 -7.20 15.31
N ASP A 454 9.48 -8.11 16.28
CA ASP A 454 10.64 -8.90 16.70
C ASP A 454 11.30 -9.73 15.58
N TYR A 455 10.50 -10.33 14.69
CA TYR A 455 11.01 -11.18 13.61
C TYR A 455 11.93 -10.43 12.63
N ARG A 456 11.80 -9.10 12.50
CA ARG A 456 12.68 -8.25 11.68
C ARG A 456 14.10 -8.12 12.27
N PHE A 457 14.29 -8.54 13.52
CA PHE A 457 15.57 -8.51 14.22
C PHE A 457 16.09 -9.92 14.54
N ALA A 458 15.49 -10.98 14.01
CA ALA A 458 15.83 -12.36 14.35
C ALA A 458 17.31 -12.68 14.07
N ASN A 459 18.12 -12.63 15.13
CA ASN A 459 19.56 -12.89 15.16
C ASN A 459 19.88 -13.60 16.49
N THR A 460 20.96 -14.38 16.52
CA THR A 460 21.29 -15.21 17.69
C THR A 460 21.70 -14.43 18.94
N SER A 461 22.25 -13.22 18.77
CA SER A 461 22.94 -12.47 19.84
C SER A 461 22.48 -11.00 19.97
N LEU A 462 21.41 -10.61 19.27
CA LEU A 462 20.75 -9.33 19.46
C LEU A 462 19.81 -9.39 20.66
N CYS A 463 19.74 -8.29 21.41
CA CYS A 463 18.89 -8.15 22.59
C CYS A 463 18.38 -6.71 22.69
N GLY A 464 17.46 -6.43 23.62
CA GLY A 464 16.78 -5.14 23.72
C GLY A 464 15.49 -5.12 22.89
N TYR A 465 14.52 -4.28 23.31
CA TYR A 465 13.19 -4.24 22.72
C TYR A 465 13.24 -3.99 21.19
N PRO A 466 12.47 -4.72 20.35
CA PRO A 466 11.37 -5.66 20.67
C PRO A 466 11.79 -7.07 21.12
N LEU A 467 13.09 -7.38 21.16
CA LEU A 467 13.60 -8.66 21.68
C LEU A 467 13.70 -8.65 23.22
N GLN A 468 14.15 -9.77 23.79
CA GLN A 468 14.39 -9.91 25.21
C GLN A 468 15.43 -8.87 25.71
N PRO A 469 15.26 -8.28 26.91
CA PRO A 469 16.21 -7.32 27.46
C PRO A 469 17.64 -7.86 27.55
N CYS A 470 18.62 -7.02 27.19
CA CYS A 470 20.03 -7.36 27.35
C CYS A 470 20.36 -7.58 28.83
N GLY A 471 21.01 -8.69 29.16
CA GLY A 471 21.44 -8.98 30.54
C GLY A 471 20.56 -9.97 31.32
N SER A 472 19.51 -10.55 30.72
CA SER A 472 18.97 -11.82 31.22
C SER A 472 19.92 -12.96 30.87
N VAL A 473 21.06 -13.00 31.57
CA VAL A 473 21.86 -14.22 31.64
C VAL A 473 20.97 -15.23 32.35
N GLY A 474 20.52 -16.25 31.62
CA GLY A 474 19.92 -17.42 32.23
C GLY A 474 20.84 -17.90 33.34
N ASN A 475 20.31 -17.99 34.56
CA ASN A 475 20.92 -18.72 35.66
C ASN A 475 21.12 -20.16 35.18
N SER A 476 22.25 -20.43 34.54
CA SER A 476 22.75 -21.77 34.29
C SER A 476 23.29 -22.30 35.62
N ASN A 477 22.38 -22.75 36.47
CA ASN A 477 22.67 -23.66 37.56
C ASN A 477 21.68 -24.82 37.50
N SER A 478 21.93 -25.72 36.57
CA SER A 478 21.65 -27.14 36.77
C SER A 478 22.83 -27.95 36.25
N SER A 479 23.80 -28.14 37.14
CA SER A 479 24.74 -29.24 37.07
C SER A 479 23.95 -30.56 37.09
N GLN A 480 23.72 -31.16 35.93
CA GLN A 480 23.52 -32.60 35.82
C GLN A 480 24.55 -33.19 34.87
N HIS A 481 25.57 -33.75 35.49
CA HIS A 481 26.41 -34.78 34.89
C HIS A 481 25.53 -35.84 34.21
N GLN A 482 25.65 -36.01 32.90
CA GLN A 482 25.37 -37.29 32.27
C GLN A 482 26.59 -37.79 31.50
N LYS A 483 27.08 -38.92 32.01
CA LYS A 483 28.19 -39.72 31.50
C LYS A 483 27.91 -40.19 30.07
N SER A 484 28.96 -40.21 29.26
CA SER A 484 28.97 -40.89 27.97
C SER A 484 28.68 -42.39 28.15
N HIS A 485 27.55 -42.86 27.61
CA HIS A 485 27.36 -44.28 27.32
C HIS A 485 27.27 -44.48 25.82
N ARG A 486 28.40 -44.91 25.26
CA ARG A 486 28.52 -45.50 23.93
C ARG A 486 27.80 -46.86 23.96
N LYS A 487 26.72 -47.04 23.18
CA LYS A 487 26.19 -48.36 22.86
C LYS A 487 26.12 -48.52 21.34
N GLN A 488 26.82 -49.54 20.85
CA GLN A 488 26.71 -50.05 19.49
C GLN A 488 25.27 -50.49 19.22
N ALA A 489 24.66 -49.97 18.15
CA ALA A 489 23.42 -50.48 17.61
C ALA A 489 23.72 -51.54 16.54
N SER A 490 23.04 -52.68 16.64
CA SER A 490 23.22 -53.84 15.76
C SER A 490 22.63 -53.60 14.36
N LEU A 491 23.18 -54.31 13.38
CA LEU A 491 22.94 -54.20 11.94
C LEU A 491 21.49 -54.52 11.47
N ALA A 492 20.58 -54.90 12.36
CA ALA A 492 19.22 -55.32 11.99
C ALA A 492 18.19 -54.18 11.88
N GLY A 493 18.47 -53.00 12.48
CA GLY A 493 17.52 -51.87 12.48
C GLY A 493 17.56 -50.98 11.23
N SER A 494 18.67 -50.96 10.49
CA SER A 494 18.85 -50.10 9.31
C SER A 494 18.07 -50.58 8.09
N VAL A 495 17.84 -51.90 7.97
CA VAL A 495 17.11 -52.49 6.84
C VAL A 495 15.61 -52.25 6.96
N ALA A 496 15.04 -52.30 8.17
CA ALA A 496 13.62 -52.04 8.42
C ALA A 496 13.25 -50.56 8.16
N MET A 497 14.12 -49.62 8.54
CA MET A 497 13.91 -48.19 8.29
C MET A 497 14.09 -47.83 6.82
N GLY A 498 15.01 -48.48 6.11
CA GLY A 498 15.18 -48.30 4.66
C GLY A 498 13.99 -48.80 3.84
N LEU A 499 13.37 -49.91 4.24
CA LEU A 499 12.18 -50.45 3.60
C LEU A 499 10.92 -49.59 3.85
N LEU A 500 10.78 -49.03 5.06
CA LEU A 500 9.70 -48.09 5.37
C LEU A 500 9.84 -46.77 4.60
N PHE A 501 11.06 -46.28 4.44
CA PHE A 501 11.33 -45.06 3.67
C PHE A 501 11.09 -45.26 2.17
N SER A 502 11.46 -46.43 1.61
CA SER A 502 11.21 -46.72 0.19
C SER A 502 9.71 -46.89 -0.10
N LEU A 503 8.95 -47.54 0.79
CA LEU A 503 7.49 -47.64 0.70
C LEU A 503 6.81 -46.27 0.77
N PHE A 504 7.30 -45.36 1.61
CA PHE A 504 6.79 -43.99 1.72
C PHE A 504 7.07 -43.18 0.44
N CYS A 505 8.27 -43.32 -0.15
CA CYS A 505 8.61 -42.68 -1.41
C CYS A 505 7.78 -43.20 -2.59
N ILE A 506 7.49 -44.51 -2.64
CA ILE A 506 6.62 -45.11 -3.67
C ILE A 506 5.18 -44.59 -3.52
N PHE A 507 4.66 -44.50 -2.29
CA PHE A 507 3.34 -43.91 -2.05
C PHE A 507 3.28 -42.43 -2.43
N GLY A 508 4.34 -41.67 -2.13
CA GLY A 508 4.46 -40.27 -2.54
C GLY A 508 4.46 -40.11 -4.06
N LEU A 509 5.18 -40.96 -4.80
CA LEU A 509 5.21 -40.95 -6.26
C LEU A 509 3.86 -41.35 -6.88
N ILE A 510 3.13 -42.29 -6.26
CA ILE A 510 1.78 -42.67 -6.69
C ILE A 510 0.80 -41.50 -6.46
N ILE A 511 0.89 -40.81 -5.32
CA ILE A 511 0.07 -39.62 -5.05
C ILE A 511 0.39 -38.52 -6.08
N VAL A 512 1.66 -38.25 -6.36
CA VAL A 512 2.06 -37.28 -7.39
C VAL A 512 1.58 -37.70 -8.78
N ALA A 513 1.64 -38.98 -9.13
CA ALA A 513 1.11 -39.50 -10.40
C ALA A 513 -0.42 -39.36 -10.48
N ILE A 514 -1.15 -39.58 -9.38
CA ILE A 514 -2.60 -39.39 -9.31
C ILE A 514 -2.95 -37.89 -9.40
N GLU A 515 -2.22 -37.03 -8.69
CA GLU A 515 -2.45 -35.58 -8.69
C GLU A 515 -2.13 -34.96 -10.06
N THR A 516 -1.07 -35.42 -10.73
CA THR A 516 -0.72 -34.99 -12.10
C THR A 516 -1.72 -35.51 -13.13
N LYS A 517 -2.22 -36.74 -13.00
CA LYS A 517 -3.29 -37.28 -13.87
C LYS A 517 -4.63 -36.58 -13.64
N LYS A 518 -4.93 -36.19 -12.39
CA LYS A 518 -6.10 -35.37 -12.01
C LYS A 518 -5.98 -33.94 -12.54
N ARG A 519 -4.79 -33.32 -12.47
CA ARG A 519 -4.50 -32.00 -13.07
C ARG A 519 -4.60 -32.04 -14.60
N ARG A 520 -4.14 -33.12 -15.24
CA ARG A 520 -4.23 -33.32 -16.70
C ARG A 520 -5.69 -33.50 -17.17
N LYS A 521 -6.49 -34.30 -16.45
CA LYS A 521 -7.95 -34.40 -16.67
C LYS A 521 -8.70 -33.09 -16.44
N LYS A 522 -8.29 -32.28 -15.45
CA LYS A 522 -8.87 -30.94 -15.23
C LYS A 522 -8.50 -29.96 -16.36
N LYS A 523 -7.31 -30.11 -16.95
CA LYS A 523 -6.83 -29.30 -18.08
C LYS A 523 -7.54 -29.66 -19.39
N GLU A 524 -7.85 -30.93 -19.60
CA GLU A 524 -8.64 -31.43 -20.75
C GLU A 524 -10.13 -31.08 -20.61
N ALA A 525 -10.74 -31.23 -19.43
CA ALA A 525 -12.14 -30.83 -19.18
C ALA A 525 -12.36 -29.30 -19.23
N ALA A 526 -11.35 -28.51 -18.84
CA ALA A 526 -11.40 -27.05 -18.99
C ALA A 526 -11.24 -26.60 -20.44
N LEU A 527 -10.56 -27.39 -21.28
CA LEU A 527 -10.40 -27.14 -22.71
C LEU A 527 -11.68 -27.54 -23.48
N GLU A 528 -12.34 -28.63 -23.11
CA GLU A 528 -13.67 -29.00 -23.63
C GLU A 528 -14.76 -27.97 -23.24
N ALA A 529 -14.78 -27.53 -21.97
CA ALA A 529 -15.72 -26.48 -21.53
C ALA A 529 -15.48 -25.12 -22.21
N TYR A 530 -14.27 -24.87 -22.70
CA TYR A 530 -13.91 -23.67 -23.47
C TYR A 530 -14.32 -23.79 -24.95
N MET A 531 -14.44 -25.00 -25.50
CA MET A 531 -14.83 -25.26 -26.89
C MET A 531 -16.36 -25.38 -27.09
N ASP A 532 -17.11 -25.83 -26.09
CA ASP A 532 -18.59 -25.95 -26.16
C ASP A 532 -19.35 -24.62 -25.95
N GLY A 533 -18.64 -23.53 -25.59
CA GLY A 533 -19.25 -22.21 -25.37
C GLY A 533 -19.56 -21.39 -26.62
N HIS A 534 -19.27 -21.90 -27.84
CA HIS A 534 -19.44 -21.15 -29.10
C HIS A 534 -20.34 -21.81 -30.15
N SER A 535 -21.23 -22.71 -29.74
CA SER A 535 -22.30 -23.20 -30.63
C SER A 535 -23.58 -23.53 -29.87
N ASN A 536 -24.49 -22.57 -29.76
CA ASN A 536 -25.89 -22.69 -30.19
C ASN A 536 -26.77 -21.54 -29.67
N SER A 537 -27.65 -21.09 -30.55
CA SER A 537 -28.68 -20.07 -30.38
C SER A 537 -29.92 -20.59 -29.63
N ALA A 538 -30.58 -19.66 -28.92
CA ALA A 538 -32.00 -19.61 -28.53
C ALA A 538 -32.44 -20.08 -27.11
N THR A 539 -33.22 -19.17 -26.50
CA THR A 539 -34.33 -19.31 -25.53
C THR A 539 -34.09 -19.51 -24.01
N ALA A 540 -34.42 -18.43 -23.28
CA ALA A 540 -35.17 -18.31 -22.01
C ALA A 540 -34.70 -18.94 -20.66
N ASN A 541 -34.52 -18.04 -19.67
CA ASN A 541 -34.75 -18.11 -18.22
C ASN A 541 -34.35 -19.37 -17.40
N SER A 542 -33.35 -19.23 -16.52
CA SER A 542 -33.47 -19.42 -15.05
C SER A 542 -32.14 -19.33 -14.28
N ALA A 543 -32.23 -18.73 -13.08
CA ALA A 543 -31.38 -18.89 -11.89
C ALA A 543 -29.87 -18.56 -11.97
N TRP A 544 -29.51 -17.37 -11.46
CA TRP A 544 -28.15 -16.99 -11.10
C TRP A 544 -27.58 -17.88 -10.00
N LYS A 545 -26.46 -18.56 -10.31
CA LYS A 545 -25.56 -19.17 -9.33
C LYS A 545 -24.24 -18.40 -9.39
N PHE A 546 -23.99 -17.57 -8.37
CA PHE A 546 -22.76 -16.80 -8.21
C PHE A 546 -21.55 -17.74 -8.08
N THR A 547 -20.60 -17.64 -9.00
CA THR A 547 -19.22 -18.11 -8.83
C THR A 547 -18.40 -16.97 -8.23
N SER A 548 -17.90 -17.16 -7.02
CA SER A 548 -17.12 -16.20 -6.25
C SER A 548 -15.75 -15.93 -6.87
N ALA A 549 -15.60 -14.79 -7.54
CA ALA A 549 -14.30 -14.16 -7.79
C ALA A 549 -13.89 -13.39 -6.52
N ARG A 550 -12.68 -13.64 -6.01
CA ARG A 550 -12.12 -12.93 -4.84
C ARG A 550 -11.63 -11.55 -5.30
N GLU A 551 -12.38 -10.52 -4.97
CA GLU A 551 -11.92 -9.13 -4.99
C GLU A 551 -10.93 -8.86 -3.84
N ALA A 552 -10.03 -7.90 -4.08
CA ALA A 552 -8.95 -7.47 -3.20
C ALA A 552 -9.43 -6.88 -1.85
N LEU A 553 -8.68 -7.20 -0.79
CA LEU A 553 -8.66 -6.55 0.54
C LEU A 553 -9.98 -5.95 1.02
N SER A 554 -11.00 -6.79 1.17
CA SER A 554 -12.24 -6.45 1.85
C SER A 554 -12.16 -6.85 3.34
N ILE A 555 -12.55 -5.90 4.19
CA ILE A 555 -12.81 -6.13 5.63
C ILE A 555 -13.74 -7.34 5.76
N ASN A 556 -13.39 -8.29 6.63
CA ASN A 556 -14.06 -9.58 6.81
C ASN A 556 -15.57 -9.54 6.54
N LEU A 557 -15.99 -10.45 5.65
CA LEU A 557 -17.27 -10.53 4.94
C LEU A 557 -18.49 -10.93 5.81
N ALA A 558 -18.56 -10.51 7.07
CA ALA A 558 -19.57 -10.99 8.03
C ALA A 558 -20.38 -9.90 8.77
N ALA A 559 -20.38 -8.63 8.33
CA ALA A 559 -21.12 -7.55 9.01
C ALA A 559 -22.02 -6.68 8.11
N PHE A 560 -22.35 -7.10 6.89
CA PHE A 560 -23.11 -6.28 5.94
C PHE A 560 -24.55 -6.77 5.76
N GLU A 561 -25.49 -6.16 6.46
CA GLU A 561 -26.87 -6.02 5.96
C GLU A 561 -27.27 -4.54 5.88
N LYS A 562 -27.63 -4.15 4.65
CA LYS A 562 -28.01 -2.85 4.07
C LYS A 562 -26.86 -1.91 3.63
N PRO A 563 -26.78 -1.55 2.33
CA PRO A 563 -25.85 -0.55 1.82
C PRO A 563 -26.21 0.86 2.35
N LEU A 564 -25.21 1.73 2.50
CA LEU A 564 -25.39 3.14 2.82
C LEU A 564 -26.35 3.81 1.82
N ARG A 565 -27.26 4.65 2.32
CA ARG A 565 -28.23 5.35 1.48
C ARG A 565 -27.57 6.55 0.80
N LYS A 566 -27.62 6.60 -0.53
CA LYS A 566 -27.28 7.81 -1.29
C LYS A 566 -28.49 8.75 -1.25
N LEU A 567 -28.35 9.90 -0.60
CA LEU A 567 -29.41 10.89 -0.41
C LEU A 567 -29.20 12.07 -1.38
N THR A 568 -30.29 12.69 -1.83
CA THR A 568 -30.20 13.88 -2.70
C THR A 568 -29.94 15.14 -1.87
N PHE A 569 -29.25 16.13 -2.44
CA PHE A 569 -29.00 17.39 -1.75
C PHE A 569 -30.31 18.12 -1.43
N ALA A 570 -31.31 18.05 -2.32
CA ALA A 570 -32.62 18.65 -2.13
C ALA A 570 -33.35 18.10 -0.90
N ASP A 571 -33.30 16.78 -0.68
CA ASP A 571 -33.94 16.17 0.50
C ASP A 571 -33.29 16.61 1.81
N LEU A 572 -31.96 16.76 1.82
CA LEU A 572 -31.22 17.23 3.01
C LEU A 572 -31.40 18.73 3.25
N LEU A 573 -31.50 19.52 2.19
CA LEU A 573 -31.78 20.95 2.25
C LEU A 573 -33.17 21.20 2.83
N GLU A 574 -34.18 20.46 2.37
CA GLU A 574 -35.55 20.53 2.89
C GLU A 574 -35.60 20.11 4.37
N ALA A 575 -34.98 18.99 4.72
CA ALA A 575 -35.00 18.44 6.08
C ALA A 575 -34.30 19.33 7.13
N THR A 576 -33.39 20.21 6.70
CA THR A 576 -32.65 21.14 7.57
C THR A 576 -33.20 22.56 7.55
N ASN A 577 -34.34 22.79 6.86
CA ASN A 577 -34.89 24.12 6.60
C ASN A 577 -33.87 25.07 5.92
N GLY A 578 -33.15 24.56 4.91
CA GLY A 578 -32.12 25.33 4.21
C GLY A 578 -30.83 25.50 4.99
N PHE A 579 -30.45 24.54 5.84
CA PHE A 579 -29.33 24.66 6.78
C PHE A 579 -29.46 25.88 7.71
N HIS A 580 -30.66 26.14 8.23
CA HIS A 580 -30.92 27.26 9.12
C HIS A 580 -30.20 27.10 10.47
N ASN A 581 -29.85 28.21 11.12
CA ASN A 581 -29.19 28.18 12.44
C ASN A 581 -30.02 27.47 13.53
N ASP A 582 -31.34 27.42 13.40
CA ASP A 582 -32.20 26.73 14.37
C ASP A 582 -32.03 25.20 14.36
N SER A 583 -31.53 24.63 13.26
CA SER A 583 -31.23 23.21 13.15
C SER A 583 -29.76 22.90 13.43
N LEU A 584 -28.90 23.91 13.57
CA LEU A 584 -27.48 23.74 13.88
C LEU A 584 -27.28 23.25 15.32
N ILE A 585 -26.62 22.10 15.48
CA ILE A 585 -26.33 21.50 16.80
C ILE A 585 -24.84 21.51 17.16
N GLY A 586 -23.96 21.77 16.18
CA GLY A 586 -22.53 21.93 16.42
C GLY A 586 -21.82 22.50 15.18
N SER A 587 -20.77 23.28 15.41
CA SER A 587 -19.90 23.81 14.36
C SER A 587 -18.45 23.63 14.81
N GLY A 588 -17.58 23.14 13.92
CA GLY A 588 -16.18 22.86 14.24
C GLY A 588 -15.28 22.98 13.01
N GLY A 589 -13.98 22.74 13.20
CA GLY A 589 -12.97 22.87 12.13
C GLY A 589 -13.14 21.94 10.92
N PHE A 590 -14.06 20.98 11.02
CA PHE A 590 -14.35 19.97 10.01
C PHE A 590 -15.73 20.17 9.34
N GLY A 591 -16.52 21.16 9.78
CA GLY A 591 -17.82 21.48 9.23
C GLY A 591 -18.92 21.66 10.27
N ASP A 592 -20.13 21.84 9.78
CA ASP A 592 -21.32 22.12 10.57
C ASP A 592 -22.22 20.89 10.66
N VAL A 593 -22.80 20.65 11.84
CA VAL A 593 -23.69 19.51 12.10
C VAL A 593 -25.09 20.02 12.41
N TYR A 594 -26.08 19.52 11.67
CA TYR A 594 -27.48 19.91 11.77
C TYR A 594 -28.35 18.74 12.21
N LYS A 595 -29.31 18.99 13.10
CA LYS A 595 -30.37 18.04 13.45
C LYS A 595 -31.49 18.15 12.41
N ALA A 596 -31.91 17.02 11.86
CA ALA A 596 -32.98 16.98 10.87
C ALA A 596 -33.87 15.75 11.07
N GLN A 597 -35.08 15.82 10.51
CA GLN A 597 -35.97 14.67 10.40
C GLN A 597 -36.18 14.35 8.91
N LEU A 598 -35.83 13.14 8.49
CA LEU A 598 -35.99 12.69 7.11
C LEU A 598 -37.47 12.38 6.81
N LYS A 599 -37.81 12.30 5.52
CA LYS A 599 -39.18 11.99 5.04
C LYS A 599 -39.74 10.64 5.54
N ASP A 600 -38.86 9.72 5.93
CA ASP A 600 -39.23 8.43 6.51
C ASP A 600 -39.46 8.47 8.04
N GLY A 601 -39.38 9.65 8.65
CA GLY A 601 -39.55 9.88 10.09
C GLY A 601 -38.26 9.75 10.91
N SER A 602 -37.15 9.31 10.31
CA SER A 602 -35.88 9.13 11.03
C SER A 602 -35.28 10.46 11.47
N VAL A 603 -34.91 10.58 12.74
CA VAL A 603 -34.18 11.73 13.26
C VAL A 603 -32.68 11.51 13.08
N VAL A 604 -32.02 12.42 12.37
CA VAL A 604 -30.63 12.26 11.93
C VAL A 604 -29.79 13.50 12.28
N ALA A 605 -28.47 13.29 12.34
CA ALA A 605 -27.48 14.35 12.36
C ALA A 605 -26.80 14.43 10.98
N ILE A 606 -26.85 15.61 10.35
CA ILE A 606 -26.29 15.86 9.02
C ILE A 606 -25.04 16.73 9.20
N LYS A 607 -23.87 16.16 8.91
CA LYS A 607 -22.58 16.86 8.93
C LYS A 607 -22.28 17.39 7.53
N LYS A 608 -22.29 18.71 7.35
CA LYS A 608 -21.89 19.42 6.12
C LYS A 608 -20.42 19.81 6.24
N LEU A 609 -19.56 19.16 5.47
CA LEU A 609 -18.11 19.39 5.54
C LEU A 609 -17.74 20.69 4.80
N ILE A 610 -16.83 21.47 5.39
CA ILE A 610 -16.34 22.73 4.79
C ILE A 610 -15.20 22.48 3.80
N HIS A 611 -15.20 23.24 2.69
CA HIS A 611 -14.16 23.13 1.67
C HIS A 611 -13.03 24.14 1.94
N VAL A 612 -12.10 23.78 2.83
CA VAL A 612 -10.82 24.49 2.96
C VAL A 612 -9.71 23.54 2.50
N SER A 613 -8.96 23.91 1.47
CA SER A 613 -7.72 23.24 1.03
C SER A 613 -7.80 21.74 0.62
N GLY A 614 -8.97 21.26 0.17
CA GLY A 614 -9.16 19.83 -0.20
C GLY A 614 -9.21 18.88 1.01
N GLN A 615 -9.28 19.42 2.23
CA GLN A 615 -9.35 18.67 3.48
C GLN A 615 -10.70 17.95 3.63
N GLY A 616 -11.83 18.62 3.35
CA GLY A 616 -13.16 18.03 3.45
C GLY A 616 -13.37 16.79 2.56
N ASP A 617 -12.71 16.71 1.39
CA ASP A 617 -12.77 15.52 0.53
C ASP A 617 -12.01 14.32 1.13
N ARG A 618 -10.88 14.58 1.80
CA ARG A 618 -10.09 13.53 2.46
C ARG A 618 -10.85 12.97 3.66
N GLU A 619 -11.48 13.84 4.44
CA GLU A 619 -12.30 13.45 5.59
C GLU A 619 -13.54 12.67 5.14
N PHE A 620 -14.25 13.17 4.14
CA PHE A 620 -15.38 12.46 3.54
C PHE A 620 -14.98 11.04 3.10
N THR A 621 -13.85 10.92 2.42
CA THR A 621 -13.35 9.62 1.95
C THR A 621 -12.95 8.73 3.12
N ALA A 622 -12.28 9.26 4.14
CA ALA A 622 -11.88 8.51 5.34
C ALA A 622 -13.11 7.93 6.06
N GLU A 623 -14.17 8.70 6.25
CA GLU A 623 -15.39 8.24 6.91
C GLU A 623 -16.13 7.17 6.07
N MET A 624 -16.20 7.36 4.75
CA MET A 624 -16.80 6.38 3.84
C MET A 624 -16.01 5.06 3.76
N GLU A 625 -14.70 5.11 3.90
CA GLU A 625 -13.82 3.93 3.86
C GLU A 625 -13.72 3.19 5.20
N THR A 626 -14.06 3.85 6.31
CA THR A 626 -13.99 3.29 7.67
C THR A 626 -15.39 3.04 8.23
N ILE A 627 -15.99 4.01 8.93
CA ILE A 627 -17.29 3.87 9.61
C ILE A 627 -18.42 3.54 8.64
N GLY A 628 -18.33 3.99 7.38
CA GLY A 628 -19.29 3.64 6.34
C GLY A 628 -19.34 2.16 5.97
N LYS A 629 -18.33 1.38 6.35
CA LYS A 629 -18.21 -0.06 6.06
C LYS A 629 -18.43 -0.95 7.28
N ILE A 630 -18.65 -0.39 8.47
CA ILE A 630 -18.72 -1.16 9.72
C ILE A 630 -19.94 -0.77 10.55
N LYS A 631 -20.44 -1.72 11.35
CA LYS A 631 -21.49 -1.48 12.34
C LYS A 631 -21.09 -2.12 13.66
N HIS A 632 -21.21 -1.37 14.74
CA HIS A 632 -20.96 -1.85 16.08
C HIS A 632 -21.76 -1.01 17.08
N ARG A 633 -22.27 -1.62 18.16
CA ARG A 633 -23.13 -0.96 19.16
C ARG A 633 -22.53 0.29 19.80
N ASN A 634 -21.20 0.35 19.89
CA ASN A 634 -20.47 1.48 20.48
C ASN A 634 -19.78 2.37 19.44
N LEU A 635 -20.21 2.32 18.18
CA LEU A 635 -19.79 3.23 17.12
C LEU A 635 -21.03 3.94 16.55
N VAL A 636 -20.90 5.20 16.14
CA VAL A 636 -22.02 5.95 15.56
C VAL A 636 -22.38 5.37 14.19
N PRO A 637 -23.66 4.99 13.95
CA PRO A 637 -24.07 4.47 12.65
C PRO A 637 -24.11 5.57 11.59
N LEU A 638 -23.33 5.40 10.51
CA LEU A 638 -23.49 6.17 9.28
C LEU A 638 -24.67 5.58 8.49
N LEU A 639 -25.70 6.38 8.26
CA LEU A 639 -26.94 5.96 7.60
C LEU A 639 -26.90 6.23 6.09
N GLY A 640 -26.21 7.30 5.69
CA GLY A 640 -26.13 7.71 4.30
C GLY A 640 -25.17 8.85 4.05
N TYR A 641 -25.07 9.25 2.79
CA TYR A 641 -24.19 10.31 2.33
C TYR A 641 -24.78 11.07 1.14
N CYS A 642 -24.29 12.29 0.93
CA CYS A 642 -24.57 13.09 -0.25
C CYS A 642 -23.28 13.68 -0.81
N LYS A 643 -23.06 13.49 -2.13
CA LYS A 643 -21.94 14.07 -2.87
C LYS A 643 -22.48 14.66 -4.18
N VAL A 644 -22.52 15.99 -4.25
CA VAL A 644 -23.03 16.74 -5.42
C VAL A 644 -22.12 17.95 -5.63
N GLY A 645 -21.46 18.05 -6.78
CA GLY A 645 -20.49 19.12 -7.04
C GLY A 645 -19.41 19.20 -5.96
N GLU A 646 -19.30 20.34 -5.29
CA GLU A 646 -18.36 20.58 -4.18
C GLU A 646 -18.95 20.22 -2.80
N GLU A 647 -20.26 19.95 -2.71
CA GLU A 647 -20.93 19.66 -1.45
C GLU A 647 -20.65 18.22 -0.98
N ARG A 648 -20.31 18.09 0.31
CA ARG A 648 -20.05 16.82 0.99
C ARG A 648 -20.84 16.76 2.29
N LEU A 649 -21.79 15.82 2.36
CA LEU A 649 -22.61 15.62 3.54
C LEU A 649 -22.62 14.17 3.99
N LEU A 650 -22.50 13.96 5.30
CA LEU A 650 -22.58 12.67 5.95
C LEU A 650 -23.79 12.67 6.88
N VAL A 651 -24.58 11.58 6.86
CA VAL A 651 -25.85 11.47 7.59
C VAL A 651 -25.75 10.36 8.61
N TYR A 652 -25.77 10.71 9.89
CA TYR A 652 -25.68 9.80 11.02
C TYR A 652 -27.01 9.67 11.76
N GLU A 653 -27.14 8.59 12.53
CA GLU A 653 -28.17 8.51 13.57
C GLU A 653 -27.98 9.64 14.60
N TYR A 654 -29.07 10.30 15.00
CA TYR A 654 -29.00 11.39 15.98
C TYR A 654 -28.83 10.86 17.40
N MET A 655 -27.84 11.38 18.12
CA MET A 655 -27.55 11.02 19.51
C MET A 655 -28.21 12.00 20.47
N LYS A 656 -29.16 11.50 21.29
CA LYS A 656 -30.08 12.32 22.09
C LYS A 656 -29.39 13.31 23.03
N TYR A 657 -28.30 12.91 23.68
CA TYR A 657 -27.63 13.73 24.70
C TYR A 657 -26.37 14.42 24.19
N GLY A 658 -26.09 14.37 22.89
CA GLY A 658 -24.89 15.01 22.31
C GLY A 658 -23.59 14.30 22.70
N SER A 659 -22.53 15.09 22.87
CA SER A 659 -21.19 14.58 23.23
C SER A 659 -21.02 14.41 24.74
N LEU A 660 -20.07 13.57 25.14
CA LEU A 660 -19.67 13.41 26.54
C LEU A 660 -19.13 14.72 27.12
N GLU A 661 -18.39 15.49 26.32
CA GLU A 661 -17.88 16.82 26.70
C GLU A 661 -19.01 17.77 27.12
N ASP A 662 -20.06 17.86 26.30
CA ASP A 662 -21.24 18.69 26.58
C ASP A 662 -21.93 18.26 27.89
N VAL A 663 -22.08 16.95 28.11
CA VAL A 663 -22.78 16.41 29.29
C VAL A 663 -21.94 16.54 30.56
N LEU A 664 -20.61 16.42 30.47
CA LEU A 664 -19.72 16.43 31.61
C LEU A 664 -19.38 17.87 32.08
N HIS A 665 -19.15 18.78 31.13
CA HIS A 665 -18.62 20.12 31.41
C HIS A 665 -19.66 21.25 31.23
N ASP A 666 -20.65 21.10 30.35
CA ASP A 666 -21.70 22.12 30.12
C ASP A 666 -23.04 21.73 30.76
N ARG A 667 -23.08 21.79 32.10
CA ARG A 667 -24.25 21.43 32.91
C ARG A 667 -25.50 22.27 32.63
N LYS A 668 -25.35 23.46 32.02
CA LYS A 668 -26.48 24.36 31.70
C LYS A 668 -27.25 23.91 30.46
N LYS A 669 -26.63 23.13 29.57
CA LYS A 669 -27.17 22.76 28.26
C LYS A 669 -28.12 21.56 28.32
N ASN A 670 -27.78 20.51 29.10
CA ASN A 670 -28.50 19.23 29.07
C ASN A 670 -29.16 18.81 30.40
N GLY A 671 -28.79 19.40 31.55
CA GLY A 671 -29.42 19.13 32.85
C GLY A 671 -29.25 17.71 33.42
N ILE A 672 -28.39 16.87 32.82
CA ILE A 672 -28.16 15.48 33.22
C ILE A 672 -26.93 15.39 34.12
N LYS A 673 -27.08 14.74 35.28
CA LYS A 673 -25.97 14.44 36.18
C LYS A 673 -25.51 13.00 35.98
N LEU A 674 -24.25 12.80 35.61
CA LEU A 674 -23.65 11.47 35.45
C LEU A 674 -23.09 10.96 36.79
N ASN A 675 -23.79 9.99 37.40
CA ASN A 675 -23.27 9.22 38.52
C ASN A 675 -22.15 8.25 38.06
N TRP A 676 -21.48 7.61 39.02
CA TRP A 676 -20.35 6.73 38.72
C TRP A 676 -20.75 5.54 37.83
N HIS A 677 -21.91 4.93 38.07
CA HIS A 677 -22.39 3.83 37.24
C HIS A 677 -22.51 4.21 35.76
N ALA A 678 -23.08 5.38 35.46
CA ALA A 678 -23.18 5.90 34.10
C ALA A 678 -21.81 6.20 33.50
N ARG A 679 -20.90 6.87 34.24
CA ARG A 679 -19.54 7.16 33.78
C ARG A 679 -18.75 5.89 33.46
N ARG A 680 -18.84 4.87 34.30
CA ARG A 680 -18.23 3.56 34.09
C ARG A 680 -18.80 2.86 32.86
N LYS A 681 -20.13 2.90 32.66
CA LYS A 681 -20.78 2.35 31.46
C LYS A 681 -20.27 3.03 30.18
N ILE A 682 -20.10 4.35 30.21
CA ILE A 682 -19.57 5.15 29.10
C ILE A 682 -18.11 4.76 28.81
N ALA A 683 -17.24 4.67 29.82
CA ALA A 683 -15.84 4.25 29.67
C ALA A 683 -15.73 2.88 28.98
N ILE A 684 -16.48 1.88 29.48
CA ILE A 684 -16.49 0.53 28.91
C ILE A 684 -17.02 0.54 27.47
N GLY A 685 -18.07 1.31 27.19
CA GLY A 685 -18.63 1.44 25.84
C GLY A 685 -17.61 2.02 24.85
N ALA A 686 -16.96 3.13 25.19
CA ALA A 686 -15.93 3.75 24.35
C ALA A 686 -14.73 2.82 24.15
N ALA A 687 -14.27 2.15 25.21
CA ALA A 687 -13.18 1.18 25.12
C ALA A 687 -13.49 0.02 24.19
N ARG A 688 -14.73 -0.49 24.25
CA ARG A 688 -15.21 -1.56 23.38
C ARG A 688 -15.29 -1.13 21.91
N GLY A 689 -15.72 0.11 21.67
CA GLY A 689 -15.72 0.72 20.33
C GLY A 689 -14.33 0.73 19.71
N LEU A 690 -13.33 1.24 20.43
CA LEU A 690 -11.94 1.26 19.96
C LEU A 690 -11.33 -0.15 19.83
N ALA A 691 -11.62 -1.07 20.75
CA ALA A 691 -11.16 -2.45 20.66
C ALA A 691 -11.63 -3.12 19.37
N PHE A 692 -12.88 -2.88 18.95
CA PHE A 692 -13.40 -3.37 17.69
C PHE A 692 -12.59 -2.84 16.49
N LEU A 693 -12.27 -1.55 16.46
CA LEU A 693 -11.48 -0.93 15.39
C LEU A 693 -10.04 -1.51 15.30
N HIS A 694 -9.41 -1.75 16.44
CA HIS A 694 -8.01 -2.17 16.51
C HIS A 694 -7.80 -3.66 16.31
N HIS A 695 -8.80 -4.49 16.62
CA HIS A 695 -8.62 -5.95 16.70
C HIS A 695 -9.60 -6.76 15.86
N ASN A 696 -10.79 -6.23 15.56
CA ASN A 696 -11.80 -6.94 14.76
C ASN A 696 -11.85 -6.48 13.31
N CYS A 697 -11.39 -5.26 13.00
CA CYS A 697 -11.24 -4.78 11.63
C CYS A 697 -9.90 -5.23 11.03
N ILE A 698 -9.91 -5.72 9.78
CA ILE A 698 -8.72 -6.01 8.98
C ILE A 698 -8.95 -5.40 7.59
N PRO A 699 -8.20 -4.36 7.16
CA PRO A 699 -7.14 -3.67 7.90
C PRO A 699 -7.62 -3.02 9.21
N HIS A 700 -6.72 -2.86 10.18
CA HIS A 700 -7.01 -2.18 11.45
C HIS A 700 -7.34 -0.70 11.20
N ILE A 701 -8.26 -0.13 11.97
CA ILE A 701 -8.64 1.29 11.86
C ILE A 701 -8.03 2.05 13.04
N ILE A 702 -7.16 3.03 12.76
CA ILE A 702 -6.63 3.97 13.75
C ILE A 702 -7.49 5.23 13.70
N HIS A 703 -8.10 5.63 14.82
CA HIS A 703 -9.02 6.76 14.92
C HIS A 703 -8.30 8.11 14.79
N ARG A 704 -7.15 8.25 15.48
CA ARG A 704 -6.25 9.43 15.50
C ARG A 704 -6.78 10.70 16.16
N ASP A 705 -8.09 10.82 16.40
CA ASP A 705 -8.67 11.97 17.13
C ASP A 705 -9.70 11.52 18.19
N MET A 706 -9.30 10.59 19.06
CA MET A 706 -10.16 10.14 20.17
C MET A 706 -10.17 11.19 21.29
N LYS A 707 -11.36 11.68 21.69
CA LYS A 707 -11.56 12.71 22.73
C LYS A 707 -13.01 12.68 23.24
N SER A 708 -13.31 13.39 24.33
CA SER A 708 -14.66 13.39 24.92
C SER A 708 -15.73 14.01 24.00
N SER A 709 -15.38 14.99 23.16
CA SER A 709 -16.28 15.55 22.15
C SER A 709 -16.72 14.53 21.09
N ASN A 710 -15.88 13.50 20.86
CA ASN A 710 -16.07 12.47 19.85
C ASN A 710 -16.68 11.17 20.44
N VAL A 711 -17.04 11.18 21.72
CA VAL A 711 -17.85 10.13 22.36
C VAL A 711 -19.26 10.66 22.52
N LEU A 712 -20.18 10.21 21.66
CA LEU A 712 -21.59 10.61 21.73
C LEU A 712 -22.39 9.70 22.65
N LEU A 713 -23.48 10.23 23.21
CA LEU A 713 -24.37 9.53 24.13
C LEU A 713 -25.77 9.38 23.55
N ASP A 714 -26.20 8.13 23.40
CA ASP A 714 -27.55 7.81 22.93
C ASP A 714 -28.61 7.91 24.06
N GLU A 715 -29.86 7.60 23.75
CA GLU A 715 -30.98 7.69 24.68
C GLU A 715 -30.82 6.86 25.97
N ASN A 716 -29.95 5.84 25.97
CA ASN A 716 -29.67 4.94 27.08
C ASN A 716 -28.35 5.27 27.81
N LEU A 717 -27.79 6.47 27.55
CA LEU A 717 -26.48 6.91 28.03
C LEU A 717 -25.36 5.93 27.62
N GLU A 718 -25.48 5.28 26.46
CA GLU A 718 -24.41 4.44 25.91
C GLU A 718 -23.45 5.25 25.05
N ALA A 719 -22.16 4.97 25.24
CA ALA A 719 -21.10 5.60 24.48
C ALA A 719 -21.06 5.07 23.05
N ARG A 720 -21.04 5.99 22.08
CA ARG A 720 -20.81 5.73 20.66
C ARG A 720 -19.68 6.62 20.14
N VAL A 721 -18.57 6.00 19.74
CA VAL A 721 -17.42 6.71 19.17
C VAL A 721 -17.79 7.24 17.78
N SER A 722 -17.45 8.50 17.53
CA SER A 722 -17.80 9.28 16.35
C SER A 722 -16.58 10.00 15.76
N ASP A 723 -16.78 10.63 14.61
CA ASP A 723 -15.83 11.52 13.92
C ASP A 723 -14.57 10.82 13.39
N PHE A 724 -14.76 10.05 12.32
CA PHE A 724 -13.72 9.27 11.65
C PHE A 724 -12.98 10.05 10.55
N GLY A 725 -13.15 11.37 10.46
CA GLY A 725 -12.55 12.18 9.40
C GLY A 725 -11.02 12.06 9.31
N MET A 726 -10.37 11.83 10.46
CA MET A 726 -8.92 11.65 10.55
C MET A 726 -8.46 10.19 10.51
N ALA A 727 -9.40 9.23 10.50
CA ALA A 727 -9.11 7.82 10.64
C ALA A 727 -8.30 7.27 9.45
N ARG A 728 -7.49 6.24 9.71
CA ARG A 728 -6.64 5.60 8.69
C ARG A 728 -6.64 4.08 8.83
N LEU A 729 -6.52 3.40 7.68
CA LEU A 729 -6.38 1.95 7.59
C LEU A 729 -4.90 1.55 7.69
N MET A 730 -4.58 0.65 8.60
CA MET A 730 -3.26 0.06 8.80
C MET A 730 -3.32 -1.45 8.56
N SER A 731 -2.38 -2.00 7.80
CA SER A 731 -2.32 -3.46 7.58
C SER A 731 -2.18 -4.20 8.91
N ALA A 732 -2.78 -5.38 9.03
CA ALA A 732 -2.59 -6.22 10.21
C ALA A 732 -1.14 -6.74 10.35
N MET A 733 -0.34 -6.64 9.28
CA MET A 733 1.09 -6.97 9.30
C MET A 733 1.97 -5.78 9.73
N ASP A 734 1.40 -4.57 9.79
CA ASP A 734 2.13 -3.35 10.14
C ASP A 734 1.84 -3.00 11.61
N THR A 735 2.85 -2.49 12.29
CA THR A 735 2.77 -2.05 13.70
C THR A 735 2.44 -0.57 13.84
N HIS A 736 2.72 0.21 12.79
CA HIS A 736 2.49 1.64 12.73
C HIS A 736 2.20 2.05 11.29
N LEU A 737 1.58 3.22 11.13
CA LEU A 737 1.31 3.84 9.84
C LEU A 737 2.05 5.17 9.75
N SER A 738 2.95 5.29 8.78
CA SER A 738 3.58 6.57 8.42
C SER A 738 2.57 7.48 7.72
N VAL A 739 2.44 8.71 8.21
CA VAL A 739 1.45 9.69 7.75
C VAL A 739 2.13 10.97 7.29
N SER A 740 1.53 11.69 6.34
CA SER A 740 2.09 12.95 5.83
C SER A 740 1.80 14.17 6.70
N THR A 741 0.87 14.05 7.66
CA THR A 741 0.37 15.16 8.49
C THR A 741 0.13 14.70 9.91
N LEU A 742 0.56 15.50 10.87
CA LEU A 742 0.23 15.34 12.29
C LEU A 742 -1.27 15.62 12.49
N ALA A 743 -1.94 14.80 13.30
CA ALA A 743 -3.34 14.94 13.63
C ALA A 743 -3.55 14.67 15.12
N GLY A 744 -4.52 15.35 15.72
CA GLY A 744 -4.93 15.18 17.10
C GLY A 744 -5.31 16.51 17.75
N THR A 745 -6.07 16.43 18.84
CA THR A 745 -6.54 17.59 19.60
C THR A 745 -5.61 17.88 20.79
N PRO A 746 -5.21 19.14 21.04
CA PRO A 746 -4.39 19.50 22.20
C PRO A 746 -4.93 18.91 23.51
N GLY A 747 -4.04 18.38 24.35
CA GLY A 747 -4.40 17.66 25.57
C GLY A 747 -4.60 16.14 25.39
N TYR A 748 -4.88 15.66 24.17
CA TYR A 748 -5.06 14.24 23.86
C TYR A 748 -3.91 13.64 23.04
N VAL A 749 -3.06 14.48 22.43
CA VAL A 749 -2.00 14.02 21.52
C VAL A 749 -0.94 13.18 22.26
N PRO A 750 -0.64 11.95 21.79
CA PRO A 750 0.44 11.14 22.36
C PRO A 750 1.82 11.81 22.20
N PRO A 751 2.74 11.69 23.17
CA PRO A 751 4.04 12.36 23.12
C PRO A 751 4.89 11.95 21.89
N GLU A 752 4.80 10.70 21.45
CA GLU A 752 5.55 10.19 20.30
C GLU A 752 5.10 10.74 18.94
N TYR A 753 3.90 11.31 18.86
CA TYR A 753 3.39 11.94 17.64
C TYR A 753 4.10 13.28 17.37
N TYR A 754 4.58 13.98 18.40
CA TYR A 754 5.39 15.20 18.22
C TYR A 754 6.81 14.90 17.71
N GLN A 755 7.28 13.67 17.89
CA GLN A 755 8.64 13.26 17.56
C GLN A 755 8.71 12.52 16.21
N SER A 756 7.57 12.05 15.70
CA SER A 756 7.53 11.25 14.49
C SER A 756 6.22 11.43 13.70
N PHE A 757 6.31 11.38 12.38
CA PHE A 757 5.16 11.39 11.48
C PHE A 757 4.51 9.99 11.37
N ARG A 758 4.22 9.38 12.52
CA ARG A 758 3.66 8.03 12.63
C ARG A 758 2.42 8.05 13.49
N CYS A 759 1.49 7.14 13.19
CA CYS A 759 0.36 6.84 14.06
C CYS A 759 0.24 5.32 14.26
N SER A 760 -0.35 4.93 15.39
CA SER A 760 -0.55 3.52 15.76
C SER A 760 -1.79 3.41 16.65
N THR A 761 -2.28 2.18 16.81
CA THR A 761 -3.38 1.88 17.75
C THR A 761 -3.04 2.29 19.19
N LYS A 762 -1.75 2.29 19.57
CA LYS A 762 -1.27 2.75 20.89
C LYS A 762 -1.41 4.26 21.10
N GLY A 763 -1.52 5.05 20.04
CA GLY A 763 -1.85 6.47 20.13
C GLY A 763 -3.31 6.71 20.51
N ASP A 764 -4.23 5.92 19.95
CA ASP A 764 -5.64 5.93 20.34
C ASP A 764 -5.82 5.50 21.81
N VAL A 765 -5.03 4.52 22.29
CA VAL A 765 -5.01 4.10 23.70
C VAL A 765 -4.65 5.25 24.63
N TYR A 766 -3.62 6.04 24.30
CA TYR A 766 -3.22 7.21 25.09
C TYR A 766 -4.35 8.24 25.14
N SER A 767 -4.92 8.55 23.97
CA SER A 767 -6.02 9.51 23.83
C SER A 767 -7.26 9.05 24.63
N TYR A 768 -7.58 7.76 24.61
CA TYR A 768 -8.63 7.15 25.45
C TYR A 768 -8.32 7.28 26.96
N GLY A 769 -7.05 7.13 27.37
CA GLY A 769 -6.62 7.33 28.75
C GLY A 769 -6.96 8.73 29.28
N VAL A 770 -6.87 9.76 28.43
CA VAL A 770 -7.26 11.13 28.78
C VAL A 770 -8.79 11.23 28.99
N VAL A 771 -9.60 10.63 28.10
CA VAL A 771 -11.07 10.57 28.26
C VAL A 771 -11.46 9.89 29.57
N LEU A 772 -10.73 8.83 29.96
CA LEU A 772 -10.95 8.16 31.24
C LEU A 772 -10.61 9.05 32.45
N LEU A 773 -9.56 9.88 32.35
CA LEU A 773 -9.26 10.88 33.37
C LEU A 773 -10.36 11.94 33.49
N GLU A 774 -10.93 12.40 32.38
CA GLU A 774 -12.07 13.35 32.42
C GLU A 774 -13.24 12.75 33.20
N LEU A 775 -13.61 11.50 32.92
CA LEU A 775 -14.70 10.80 33.64
C LEU A 775 -14.44 10.66 35.15
N LEU A 776 -13.19 10.42 35.55
CA LEU A 776 -12.79 10.25 36.95
C LEU A 776 -12.70 11.58 37.72
N THR A 777 -12.23 12.63 37.06
CA THR A 777 -11.91 13.93 37.69
C THR A 777 -13.03 14.96 37.53
N GLY A 778 -13.87 14.82 36.50
CA GLY A 778 -14.86 15.82 36.11
C GLY A 778 -14.25 17.11 35.55
N ARG A 779 -12.97 17.08 35.13
CA ARG A 779 -12.23 18.25 34.64
C ARG A 779 -11.98 18.15 33.14
N THR A 780 -11.87 19.30 32.48
CA THR A 780 -11.42 19.38 31.09
C THR A 780 -9.93 19.02 30.97
N PRO A 781 -9.48 18.46 29.83
CA PRO A 781 -8.07 18.09 29.65
C PRO A 781 -7.09 19.27 29.65
N THR A 782 -7.58 20.43 29.19
CA THR A 782 -6.88 21.72 29.13
C THR A 782 -7.66 22.79 29.91
N ASP A 783 -7.01 23.91 30.22
CA ASP A 783 -7.66 25.15 30.67
C ASP A 783 -8.34 25.14 32.06
N SER A 784 -7.93 24.26 32.96
CA SER A 784 -8.29 24.33 34.39
C SER A 784 -7.26 25.15 35.17
N ALA A 785 -7.72 26.11 35.97
CA ALA A 785 -6.86 26.95 36.82
C ALA A 785 -5.95 26.15 37.76
N ASP A 786 -6.37 24.93 38.12
CA ASP A 786 -5.63 24.03 39.02
C ASP A 786 -4.39 23.39 38.36
N PHE A 787 -4.21 23.51 37.03
CA PHE A 787 -3.12 22.84 36.32
C PHE A 787 -1.87 23.71 36.12
N GLY A 788 -1.97 25.03 36.31
CA GLY A 788 -0.90 25.97 35.95
C GLY A 788 -0.54 25.85 34.46
N ASP A 789 0.74 25.66 34.15
CA ASP A 789 1.23 25.47 32.77
C ASP A 789 1.11 24.02 32.25
N ASN A 790 0.57 23.10 33.06
CA ASN A 790 0.47 21.68 32.72
C ASN A 790 -0.93 21.30 32.21
N ASN A 791 -1.07 20.09 31.68
CA ASN A 791 -2.37 19.50 31.31
C ASN A 791 -2.88 18.52 32.40
N ILE A 792 -4.08 17.96 32.21
CA ILE A 792 -4.68 17.01 33.16
C ILE A 792 -3.75 15.82 33.47
N VAL A 793 -2.99 15.32 32.48
CA VAL A 793 -2.08 14.18 32.64
C VAL A 793 -0.92 14.55 33.57
N GLY A 794 -0.30 15.72 33.35
CA GLY A 794 0.75 16.27 34.20
C GLY A 794 0.27 16.50 35.63
N TRP A 795 -0.94 17.07 35.78
CA TRP A 795 -1.55 17.34 37.09
C TRP A 795 -1.81 16.07 37.90
N VAL A 796 -2.39 15.04 37.28
CA VAL A 796 -2.62 13.73 37.93
C VAL A 796 -1.30 13.06 38.32
N ARG A 797 -0.27 13.10 37.46
CA ARG A 797 1.06 12.55 37.79
C ARG A 797 1.71 13.23 39.01
N GLN A 798 1.49 14.54 39.18
CA GLN A 798 1.99 15.28 40.34
C GLN A 798 1.20 14.96 41.61
N HIS A 799 -0.14 14.95 41.53
CA HIS A 799 -1.02 14.73 42.69
C HIS A 799 -1.05 13.26 43.14
N ALA A 800 -0.76 12.32 42.23
CA ALA A 800 -0.59 10.91 42.57
C ALA A 800 0.53 10.65 43.59
N LYS A 801 1.49 11.58 43.74
CA LYS A 801 2.57 11.51 44.75
C LYS A 801 2.18 12.07 46.12
N LEU A 802 1.09 12.85 46.20
CA LEU A 802 0.66 13.52 47.43
C LEU A 802 -0.50 12.76 48.07
N LYS A 803 -1.69 12.84 47.46
CA LYS A 803 -2.91 12.17 47.93
C LYS A 803 -3.84 11.91 46.75
N ILE A 804 -3.91 10.65 46.34
CA ILE A 804 -4.58 10.22 45.11
C ILE A 804 -6.10 10.50 45.15
N SER A 805 -6.73 10.46 46.32
CA SER A 805 -8.18 10.66 46.45
C SER A 805 -8.65 12.08 46.19
N ASP A 806 -7.75 13.07 46.25
CA ASP A 806 -8.09 14.46 45.96
C ASP A 806 -8.21 14.73 44.43
N VAL A 807 -7.85 13.75 43.59
CA VAL A 807 -7.94 13.80 42.13
C VAL A 807 -9.37 13.58 41.64
N PHE A 808 -10.18 12.82 42.37
CA PHE A 808 -11.52 12.42 41.92
C PHE A 808 -12.54 13.56 41.97
N ASP A 809 -13.53 13.46 41.10
CA ASP A 809 -14.69 14.35 41.11
C ASP A 809 -15.39 14.27 42.48
N ARG A 810 -15.39 15.40 43.20
CA ARG A 810 -15.95 15.51 44.55
C ARG A 810 -17.43 15.16 44.58
N GLU A 811 -18.15 15.29 43.48
CA GLU A 811 -19.56 14.91 43.44
C GLU A 811 -19.79 13.40 43.46
N LEU A 812 -18.86 12.61 42.91
CA LEU A 812 -18.94 11.15 42.95
C LEU A 812 -18.71 10.65 44.38
N LEU A 813 -17.67 11.16 45.05
CA LEU A 813 -17.35 10.81 46.44
C LEU A 813 -18.40 11.29 47.45
N LYS A 814 -19.11 12.39 47.16
CA LYS A 814 -20.23 12.85 47.99
C LYS A 814 -21.47 11.97 47.85
N GLU A 815 -21.69 11.39 46.67
CA GLU A 815 -22.86 10.55 46.38
C GLU A 815 -22.69 9.16 46.98
N ASP A 816 -21.50 8.58 46.87
CA ASP A 816 -21.16 7.30 47.49
C ASP A 816 -19.66 7.24 47.82
N PRO A 817 -19.25 7.37 49.08
CA PRO A 817 -17.83 7.26 49.48
C PRO A 817 -17.25 5.86 49.27
N SER A 818 -18.08 4.81 49.17
CA SER A 818 -17.61 3.42 49.09
C SER A 818 -16.97 3.06 47.73
N ILE A 819 -17.19 3.90 46.71
CA ILE A 819 -16.64 3.71 45.36
C ILE A 819 -15.16 4.14 45.24
N GLU A 820 -14.56 4.73 46.27
CA GLU A 820 -13.19 5.26 46.23
C GLU A 820 -12.17 4.20 45.78
N ILE A 821 -12.30 2.96 46.27
CA ILE A 821 -11.42 1.85 45.88
C ILE A 821 -11.60 1.49 44.40
N GLU A 822 -12.84 1.51 43.91
CA GLU A 822 -13.14 1.22 42.51
C GLU A 822 -12.60 2.33 41.59
N LEU A 823 -12.75 3.60 41.98
CA LEU A 823 -12.19 4.75 41.28
C LEU A 823 -10.66 4.67 41.19
N LEU A 824 -9.98 4.24 42.25
CA LEU A 824 -8.53 4.02 42.27
C LEU A 824 -8.10 2.94 41.27
N GLN A 825 -8.85 1.85 41.15
CA GLN A 825 -8.56 0.81 40.17
C GLN A 825 -8.73 1.31 38.73
N HIS A 826 -9.78 2.10 38.46
CA HIS A 826 -9.98 2.72 37.14
C HIS A 826 -8.92 3.78 36.82
N LEU A 827 -8.44 4.52 37.83
CA LEU A 827 -7.31 5.45 37.68
C LEU A 827 -6.01 4.72 37.32
N LYS A 828 -5.75 3.54 37.89
CA LYS A 828 -4.59 2.71 37.49
C LYS A 828 -4.63 2.32 36.03
N VAL A 829 -5.82 1.97 35.51
CA VAL A 829 -6.02 1.69 34.07
C VAL A 829 -5.71 2.94 33.24
N ALA A 830 -6.21 4.11 33.65
CA ALA A 830 -5.92 5.37 32.97
C ALA A 830 -4.41 5.67 32.94
N CYS A 831 -3.71 5.51 34.06
CA CYS A 831 -2.26 5.71 34.14
C CYS A 831 -1.48 4.74 33.24
N ALA A 832 -1.91 3.48 33.11
CA ALA A 832 -1.29 2.51 32.21
C ALA A 832 -1.50 2.90 30.73
N CYS A 833 -2.67 3.41 30.36
CA CYS A 833 -2.93 3.96 29.03
C CYS A 833 -2.06 5.19 28.73
N LEU A 834 -1.68 5.96 29.75
CA LEU A 834 -0.95 7.22 29.64
C LEU A 834 0.56 7.09 29.83
N ASP A 835 1.17 5.89 29.73
CA ASP A 835 2.64 5.75 29.78
C ASP A 835 3.27 6.48 28.57
N ASP A 836 4.39 7.18 28.80
CA ASP A 836 5.10 7.90 27.73
C ASP A 836 5.67 6.95 26.68
N ARG A 837 5.95 5.69 27.06
CA ARG A 837 6.40 4.62 26.16
C ARG A 837 5.20 3.91 25.58
N HIS A 838 4.95 4.11 24.29
CA HIS A 838 3.80 3.56 23.58
C HIS A 838 3.67 2.03 23.67
N TRP A 839 4.79 1.29 23.73
CA TRP A 839 4.80 -0.17 23.84
C TRP A 839 4.35 -0.71 25.21
N LYS A 840 4.48 0.08 26.29
CA LYS A 840 4.01 -0.30 27.62
C LYS A 840 2.52 -0.09 27.83
N ARG A 841 1.88 0.72 26.98
CA ARG A 841 0.43 0.96 27.07
C ARG A 841 -0.31 -0.35 26.80
N PRO A 842 -1.40 -0.66 27.53
CA PRO A 842 -2.22 -1.83 27.24
C PRO A 842 -2.87 -1.73 25.84
N THR A 843 -3.28 -2.85 25.26
CA THR A 843 -4.21 -2.83 24.12
C THR A 843 -5.63 -2.53 24.59
N MET A 844 -6.52 -2.11 23.70
CA MET A 844 -7.91 -1.86 24.09
C MET A 844 -8.64 -3.13 24.56
N ILE A 845 -8.22 -4.32 24.08
CA ILE A 845 -8.68 -5.60 24.64
C ILE A 845 -8.19 -5.81 26.07
N GLN A 846 -6.92 -5.50 26.37
CA GLN A 846 -6.39 -5.58 27.73
C GLN A 846 -7.09 -4.59 28.67
N VAL A 847 -7.38 -3.37 28.22
CA VAL A 847 -8.19 -2.38 28.96
C VAL A 847 -9.57 -2.95 29.30
N MET A 848 -10.23 -3.58 28.33
CA MET A 848 -11.53 -4.25 28.55
C MET A 848 -11.44 -5.40 29.56
N ALA A 849 -10.35 -6.18 29.54
CA ALA A 849 -10.10 -7.24 30.52
C ALA A 849 -9.92 -6.67 31.94
N MET A 850 -9.13 -5.60 32.08
CA MET A 850 -8.93 -4.91 33.36
C MET A 850 -10.24 -4.39 33.95
N PHE A 851 -11.14 -3.81 33.13
CA PHE A 851 -12.47 -3.39 33.62
C PHE A 851 -13.33 -4.57 34.09
N LYS A 852 -13.23 -5.73 33.42
CA LYS A 852 -13.98 -6.93 33.81
C LYS A 852 -13.49 -7.51 35.14
N GLU A 853 -12.18 -7.49 35.38
CA GLU A 853 -11.57 -7.92 36.66
C GLU A 853 -12.03 -7.05 37.83
N ILE A 854 -12.07 -5.73 37.63
CA ILE A 854 -12.57 -4.78 38.63
C ILE A 854 -14.03 -5.08 39.02
N GLN A 855 -14.87 -5.41 38.03
CA GLN A 855 -16.27 -5.77 38.28
C GLN A 855 -16.42 -7.13 38.98
N ALA A 856 -15.63 -8.14 38.61
CA ALA A 856 -15.67 -9.45 39.25
C ALA A 856 -15.24 -9.41 40.72
N GLY A 857 -14.29 -8.53 41.08
CA GLY A 857 -13.85 -8.32 42.46
C GLY A 857 -14.87 -7.62 43.38
N SER A 858 -15.90 -6.98 42.80
CA SER A 858 -16.95 -6.26 43.55
C SER A 858 -18.18 -7.12 43.90
N GLY A 859 -18.24 -8.37 43.42
CA GLY A 859 -19.42 -9.22 43.43
C GLY A 859 -19.41 -10.41 44.39
N ILE A 860 -18.90 -10.27 45.62
CA ILE A 860 -19.16 -11.25 46.70
C ILE A 860 -20.28 -10.69 47.59
N ASP A 861 -21.51 -10.78 47.09
CA ASP A 861 -22.68 -11.25 47.86
C ASP A 861 -23.97 -11.09 47.03
N SER A 862 -24.85 -12.08 47.19
CA SER A 862 -26.19 -12.28 46.62
C SER A 862 -26.33 -12.91 45.22
N SER A 863 -26.91 -14.10 45.25
CA SER A 863 -27.26 -15.00 44.15
C SER A 863 -28.49 -14.55 43.36
N SER A 864 -28.43 -14.61 42.02
CA SER A 864 -29.46 -15.28 41.18
C SER A 864 -29.16 -15.19 39.66
N THR A 865 -28.89 -16.36 39.08
CA THR A 865 -29.57 -16.96 37.90
C THR A 865 -29.54 -16.29 36.50
N ILE A 866 -28.69 -16.87 35.62
CA ILE A 866 -28.88 -17.24 34.19
C ILE A 866 -29.05 -16.13 33.12
N ALA A 867 -28.09 -16.05 32.19
CA ALA A 867 -28.25 -16.50 30.79
C ALA A 867 -26.88 -16.59 30.11
N ALA A 868 -26.54 -17.80 29.65
CA ALA A 868 -25.36 -18.10 28.87
C ALA A 868 -25.57 -17.67 27.41
N ASP A 869 -24.54 -17.12 26.79
CA ASP A 869 -24.29 -17.28 25.36
C ASP A 869 -22.80 -17.48 25.13
N ASP A 870 -22.50 -18.56 24.42
CA ASP A 870 -21.19 -19.16 24.20
C ASP A 870 -20.24 -18.25 23.41
N VAL A 871 -19.04 -18.00 23.97
CA VAL A 871 -17.81 -17.91 23.16
C VAL A 871 -16.69 -18.61 23.90
N ASN A 872 -16.29 -19.75 23.34
CA ASN A 872 -15.22 -20.63 23.79
C ASN A 872 -13.86 -19.91 23.72
N PHE A 873 -13.16 -19.74 24.84
CA PHE A 873 -11.77 -19.28 24.88
C PHE A 873 -10.95 -20.14 25.84
N SER A 874 -9.95 -20.82 25.29
CA SER A 874 -8.94 -21.58 26.00
C SER A 874 -8.07 -20.67 26.86
N ALA A 875 -8.01 -20.94 28.16
CA ALA A 875 -7.15 -20.27 29.12
C ALA A 875 -5.66 -20.50 28.80
N VAL A 876 -4.88 -19.43 28.81
CA VAL A 876 -3.43 -19.47 28.97
C VAL A 876 -3.14 -18.84 30.34
N GLU A 877 -2.80 -19.68 31.31
CA GLU A 877 -2.27 -19.24 32.60
C GLU A 877 -0.89 -18.62 32.40
N GLY A 878 -0.73 -17.38 32.87
CA GLY A 878 0.55 -16.71 33.01
C GLY A 878 0.44 -15.71 34.16
N GLY A 879 0.90 -16.12 35.34
CA GLY A 879 0.90 -15.28 36.54
C GLY A 879 1.80 -14.05 36.35
N ILE A 880 1.28 -12.89 36.73
CA ILE A 880 2.06 -11.65 36.85
C ILE A 880 2.40 -11.47 38.33
N GLU A 881 3.65 -11.74 38.70
CA GLU A 881 4.22 -11.30 39.97
C GLU A 881 4.52 -9.79 39.90
N MET A 882 4.01 -9.05 40.88
CA MET A 882 4.24 -7.63 41.06
C MET A 882 5.57 -7.40 41.80
N GLY A 883 6.51 -6.72 41.15
CA GLY A 883 7.69 -6.13 41.79
C GLY A 883 7.67 -4.62 41.68
N ILE A 884 7.28 -3.92 42.75
CA ILE A 884 7.58 -2.50 42.95
C ILE A 884 8.70 -2.44 43.99
N SER A 885 9.92 -2.17 43.53
CA SER A 885 10.99 -1.67 44.38
C SER A 885 11.90 -0.76 43.56
N GLU A 886 11.63 0.54 43.58
CA GLU A 886 12.65 1.54 43.25
C GLU A 886 13.38 1.95 44.52
N SER A 887 14.71 1.84 44.44
CA SER A 887 15.69 2.13 45.46
C SER A 887 16.00 3.62 45.50
N ILE A 888 15.68 4.26 46.62
CA ILE A 888 16.25 5.56 47.01
C ILE A 888 17.54 5.25 47.80
N LYS A 889 18.70 5.54 47.20
CA LYS A 889 19.97 5.65 47.92
C LYS A 889 20.20 7.14 48.20
N GLU A 890 19.83 7.60 49.40
CA GLU A 890 20.45 8.78 50.00
C GLU A 890 21.55 8.32 50.94
N GLY A 891 22.76 8.81 50.67
CA GLY A 891 23.90 8.64 51.57
C GLY A 891 23.85 9.69 52.68
N ASN A 892 24.14 9.27 53.90
CA ASN A 892 24.72 10.12 54.94
C ASN A 892 25.25 9.24 56.09
N GLU A 893 26.53 8.93 56.06
CA GLU A 893 27.31 8.67 57.28
C GLU A 893 28.42 9.71 57.35
N LEU A 894 28.29 10.68 58.25
CA LEU A 894 29.44 11.35 58.84
C LEU A 894 29.10 11.90 60.23
N SER A 895 30.04 11.67 61.13
CA SER A 895 30.20 12.21 62.49
C SER A 895 29.44 11.53 63.64
N LYS A 896 30.09 10.47 64.17
CA LYS A 896 30.30 10.35 65.61
C LYS A 896 31.33 11.41 66.03
N HIS A 897 30.93 12.36 66.86
CA HIS A 897 31.69 12.83 68.03
C HIS A 897 30.82 13.83 68.82
N LEU A 898 30.70 13.52 70.12
CA LEU A 898 30.03 14.22 71.23
C LEU A 898 28.54 13.94 71.41
#